data_AF-A0AAV2ZK46-F1
#
_entry.id   AF-A0AAV2ZK46-F1
#
_cell.length_a   1.000
_cell.length_b   1.000
_cell.length_c   1.000
_cell.angle_alpha   90.00
_cell.angle_beta   90.00
_cell.angle_gamma   90.00
#
_symmetry.space_group_name_H-M   'P 1'
#
loop_
_entity.id
_entity.type
_entity.pdbx_description
1 polymer ?
#
loop_
_entity_poly.entity_id
_entity_poly.type
_entity_poly.pdbx_seq_one_letter_code
_entity_poly.pdbx_strand_id
1 'polypeptide(L)'
;ARKHTLTVRRLPAVGEEALFLISLIECILVASTRLCTMSWLKEYKHFQLRGRENFSKYVRIELKLLAAEWKVILPCVVMQYVHGIFHNWAYYIQGHKLSVEQRFPLYDLGFELMPELSEKNAHWSEYLVFGAVFAPAIALVVSIPLFRQNPRKPRYMVIILKRVLLHLSIALVSAPMTSHVVKERSPYTSSYIHQAFRIISFMVTALPGPARHCRPVLNQECVANNPGNPTLCVVPNPYFKPPTKSEFFTNMDALNGCGDLMFSSHTIYTLSFILTVSKYWPHKWLVGIMVCVQIAIAFLIVAARKHYSLDVFSALYIVPLLWFTQEAYLKDINNKDVEITPGTIKQFYAIDESEYEELQSAIYGEAVEDNIEKYKHFQLRDKENFLRYVRIELQLLMAEWKVLLPCTIFQYVHGIFHNWAYYIQGHMLSIEQRFPLYDLGFKLMPELKEKDSHWSEYLVFGGVFAPAILLVLSIPVFRQNPRKPRFMVIILKRVLLHLSIALSFRIISFMVTALPGPARHCRPMFDEKCLADNPGNPTLCVVPNPYFKPPTKSEFFTNMDALNGCGDLMFSSHTIYTLSFILTVSKYWPHKWLVGIMVCVQIAIAFLIVAARKHYSLDVFSALYIVPLLWFTQEAYLKDINNKDVEITPEAIREYYGIDVAEEIELQSTMYAEVVENSLESGVRVQTPGGKAVWSVYLVLWRTDELDIGNDEALGGDVGNHYRRMDH
;
A
#
# COMPACT_ATOMS: atom_id res chain seq x y z
N ALA A 1 -18.98 -5.17 -51.29
CA ALA A 1 -18.79 -4.46 -52.55
C ALA A 1 -19.21 -2.99 -52.41
N ARG A 2 -18.24 -2.11 -52.17
CA ARG A 2 -18.17 -0.71 -52.64
C ARG A 2 -16.76 -0.23 -52.30
N LYS A 3 -15.97 0.03 -53.35
CA LYS A 3 -14.59 0.53 -53.28
C LYS A 3 -14.62 2.01 -52.90
N HIS A 4 -13.95 2.39 -51.81
CA HIS A 4 -13.37 3.71 -51.68
C HIS A 4 -11.87 3.55 -51.51
N THR A 5 -11.15 3.84 -52.59
CA THR A 5 -9.70 3.97 -52.67
C THR A 5 -9.31 5.26 -51.94
N LEU A 6 -8.70 5.14 -50.76
CA LEU A 6 -8.02 6.24 -50.08
C LEU A 6 -6.60 6.34 -50.66
N THR A 7 -6.37 7.35 -51.48
CA THR A 7 -5.03 7.79 -51.91
C THR A 7 -4.26 8.33 -50.70
N VAL A 8 -3.27 7.58 -50.25
CA VAL A 8 -2.30 7.99 -49.22
C VAL A 8 -1.37 9.04 -49.83
N ARG A 9 -1.53 10.30 -49.42
CA ARG A 9 -0.52 11.36 -49.62
C ARG A 9 0.65 11.09 -48.66
N ARG A 10 1.86 10.95 -49.21
CA ARG A 10 3.11 10.85 -48.43
C ARG A 10 3.25 12.05 -47.48
N LEU A 11 3.28 11.77 -46.18
CA LEU A 11 3.79 12.69 -45.15
C LEU A 11 5.33 12.63 -45.14
N PRO A 12 6.05 13.73 -44.90
CA PRO A 12 7.51 13.73 -44.88
C PRO A 12 8.06 13.16 -43.57
N ALA A 13 9.05 12.27 -43.70
CA ALA A 13 10.04 11.85 -42.71
C ALA A 13 9.57 11.74 -41.24
N VAL A 14 8.66 10.81 -40.98
CA VAL A 14 8.53 10.20 -39.65
C VAL A 14 9.59 9.09 -39.59
N GLY A 15 10.45 9.06 -38.57
CA GLY A 15 11.47 8.02 -38.41
C GLY A 15 10.86 6.62 -38.49
N GLU A 16 11.55 5.67 -39.13
CA GLU A 16 11.04 4.33 -39.42
C GLU A 16 10.52 3.60 -38.17
N GLU A 17 11.06 3.89 -36.99
CA GLU A 17 10.61 3.33 -35.71
C GLU A 17 9.22 3.81 -35.27
N ALA A 18 8.88 5.09 -35.50
CA ALA A 18 7.56 5.63 -35.18
C ALA A 18 6.50 5.14 -36.19
N LEU A 19 6.88 4.93 -37.45
CA LEU A 19 6.02 4.28 -38.44
C LEU A 19 5.78 2.80 -38.09
N PHE A 20 6.78 2.10 -37.57
CA PHE A 20 6.61 0.73 -37.08
C PHE A 20 5.64 0.66 -35.90
N LEU A 21 5.76 1.56 -34.91
CA LEU A 21 4.86 1.61 -33.77
C LEU A 21 3.43 1.98 -34.17
N ILE A 22 3.26 2.99 -35.05
CA ILE A 22 1.96 3.39 -35.58
C ILE A 22 1.36 2.26 -36.42
N SER A 23 2.16 1.59 -37.25
CA SER A 23 1.70 0.47 -38.07
C SER A 23 1.34 -0.74 -37.21
N LEU A 24 2.07 -1.03 -36.13
CA LEU A 24 1.74 -2.06 -35.15
C LEU A 24 0.44 -1.73 -34.40
N ILE A 25 0.25 -0.47 -33.99
CA ILE A 25 -0.96 0.02 -33.32
C ILE A 25 -2.16 0.01 -34.27
N GLU A 26 -1.98 0.43 -35.53
CA GLU A 26 -2.99 0.28 -36.58
C GLU A 26 -3.30 -1.19 -36.84
N CYS A 27 -2.30 -2.07 -36.86
CA CYS A 27 -2.52 -3.51 -37.01
C CYS A 27 -3.30 -4.08 -35.82
N ILE A 28 -3.02 -3.64 -34.59
CA ILE A 28 -3.75 -4.04 -33.37
C ILE A 28 -5.17 -3.45 -33.36
N LEU A 29 -5.36 -2.19 -33.77
CA LEU A 29 -6.66 -1.52 -33.86
C LEU A 29 -7.52 -2.10 -34.99
N VAL A 30 -6.92 -2.40 -36.15
CA VAL A 30 -7.58 -3.05 -37.29
C VAL A 30 -7.85 -4.52 -36.99
N ALA A 31 -6.95 -5.24 -36.33
CA ALA A 31 -7.18 -6.61 -35.88
C ALA A 31 -8.27 -6.65 -34.81
N SER A 32 -8.25 -5.75 -33.82
CA SER A 32 -9.29 -5.67 -32.78
C SER A 32 -10.64 -5.24 -33.34
N THR A 33 -10.70 -4.28 -34.27
CA THR A 33 -11.97 -3.92 -34.94
C THR A 33 -12.47 -5.01 -35.88
N ARG A 34 -11.61 -5.72 -36.61
CA ARG A 34 -12.02 -6.87 -37.46
C ARG A 34 -12.42 -8.10 -36.63
N LEU A 35 -11.73 -8.39 -35.52
CA LEU A 35 -12.13 -9.42 -34.55
C LEU A 35 -13.45 -9.06 -33.84
N CYS A 36 -13.65 -7.78 -33.50
CA CYS A 36 -14.89 -7.25 -32.93
C CYS A 36 -16.07 -7.16 -33.91
N THR A 37 -15.86 -7.23 -35.22
CA THR A 37 -16.97 -7.07 -36.20
C THR A 37 -17.35 -8.34 -36.93
N MET A 38 -16.43 -9.30 -37.15
CA MET A 38 -16.74 -10.49 -37.97
C MET A 38 -16.87 -11.81 -37.20
N SER A 39 -16.25 -11.97 -36.02
CA SER A 39 -16.44 -13.15 -35.15
C SER A 39 -17.49 -12.91 -34.06
N TRP A 40 -17.70 -11.64 -33.70
CA TRP A 40 -18.50 -11.18 -32.56
C TRP A 40 -20.01 -11.48 -32.66
N LEU A 41 -20.56 -11.57 -33.87
CA LEU A 41 -22.01 -11.75 -34.08
C LEU A 41 -22.43 -13.20 -34.35
N LYS A 42 -21.52 -14.10 -34.75
CA LYS A 42 -21.88 -15.46 -35.19
C LYS A 42 -21.93 -16.51 -34.06
N GLU A 43 -21.24 -16.30 -32.94
CA GLU A 43 -21.19 -17.29 -31.85
C GLU A 43 -22.16 -17.03 -30.68
N TYR A 44 -22.85 -15.89 -30.61
CA TYR A 44 -23.68 -15.54 -29.44
C TYR A 44 -25.16 -15.89 -29.59
N LYS A 45 -25.53 -17.16 -29.39
CA LYS A 45 -26.91 -17.56 -29.05
C LYS A 45 -27.38 -17.04 -27.67
N HIS A 46 -26.49 -16.44 -26.86
CA HIS A 46 -26.77 -15.97 -25.50
C HIS A 46 -27.14 -14.49 -25.34
N PHE A 47 -26.99 -13.66 -26.38
CA PHE A 47 -27.32 -12.23 -26.32
C PHE A 47 -28.73 -11.95 -26.86
N GLN A 48 -29.75 -12.38 -26.11
CA GLN A 48 -31.11 -11.91 -26.37
C GLN A 48 -31.34 -10.55 -25.69
N LEU A 49 -31.94 -9.61 -26.41
CA LEU A 49 -32.41 -8.36 -25.82
C LEU A 49 -33.48 -8.65 -24.77
N ARG A 50 -33.45 -7.88 -23.68
CA ARG A 50 -34.42 -8.04 -22.60
C ARG A 50 -35.80 -7.54 -23.04
N GLY A 51 -36.85 -8.35 -22.81
CA GLY A 51 -38.22 -7.92 -23.04
C GLY A 51 -38.60 -6.70 -22.17
N ARG A 52 -39.52 -5.85 -22.66
CA ARG A 52 -39.89 -4.54 -22.07
C ARG A 52 -40.29 -4.63 -20.59
N GLU A 53 -41.04 -5.65 -20.20
CA GLU A 53 -41.46 -5.86 -18.80
C GLU A 53 -40.29 -6.24 -17.88
N ASN A 54 -39.40 -7.12 -18.36
CA ASN A 54 -38.22 -7.54 -17.60
C ASN A 54 -37.19 -6.41 -17.47
N PHE A 55 -37.14 -5.50 -18.46
CA PHE A 55 -36.32 -4.28 -18.39
C PHE A 55 -36.86 -3.34 -17.31
N SER A 56 -38.17 -3.07 -17.27
CA SER A 56 -38.78 -2.21 -16.25
C SER A 56 -38.55 -2.74 -14.83
N LYS A 57 -38.72 -4.05 -14.60
CA LYS A 57 -38.42 -4.69 -13.30
C LYS A 57 -36.97 -4.49 -12.87
N TYR A 58 -36.04 -4.63 -13.81
CA TYR A 58 -34.61 -4.47 -13.54
C TYR A 58 -34.23 -3.02 -13.22
N VAL A 59 -34.72 -2.05 -13.99
CA VAL A 59 -34.49 -0.62 -13.71
C VAL A 59 -35.00 -0.25 -12.32
N ARG A 60 -36.14 -0.79 -11.87
CA ARG A 60 -36.61 -0.58 -10.50
C ARG A 60 -35.65 -1.14 -9.44
N ILE A 61 -35.03 -2.29 -9.69
CA ILE A 61 -34.03 -2.87 -8.79
C ILE A 61 -32.77 -2.00 -8.77
N GLU A 62 -32.28 -1.55 -9.92
CA GLU A 62 -31.13 -0.64 -10.01
C GLU A 62 -31.40 0.68 -9.27
N LEU A 63 -32.59 1.27 -9.41
CA LEU A 63 -32.95 2.48 -8.66
C LEU A 63 -33.01 2.24 -7.16
N LYS A 64 -33.50 1.09 -6.70
CA LYS A 64 -33.47 0.70 -5.28
C LYS A 64 -32.04 0.51 -4.77
N LEU A 65 -31.18 -0.15 -5.55
CA LEU A 65 -29.77 -0.30 -5.22
C LEU A 65 -29.06 1.06 -5.20
N LEU A 66 -29.35 1.95 -6.14
CA LEU A 66 -28.78 3.30 -6.15
C LEU A 66 -29.24 4.09 -4.91
N ALA A 67 -30.52 3.99 -4.55
CA ALA A 67 -31.06 4.61 -3.34
C ALA A 67 -30.54 3.97 -2.03
N ALA A 68 -30.05 2.73 -2.06
CA ALA A 68 -29.37 2.12 -0.92
C ALA A 68 -27.89 2.55 -0.84
N GLU A 69 -27.22 2.67 -1.99
CA GLU A 69 -25.78 2.83 -2.09
C GLU A 69 -25.32 4.27 -2.39
N TRP A 70 -26.25 5.24 -2.54
CA TRP A 70 -25.91 6.63 -2.88
C TRP A 70 -24.96 7.27 -1.85
N LYS A 71 -25.03 6.85 -0.59
CA LYS A 71 -24.13 7.31 0.48
C LYS A 71 -22.66 6.96 0.23
N VAL A 72 -22.38 5.96 -0.60
CA VAL A 72 -21.02 5.61 -1.04
C VAL A 72 -20.70 6.28 -2.39
N ILE A 73 -21.65 6.25 -3.32
CA ILE A 73 -21.46 6.75 -4.69
C ILE A 73 -21.28 8.28 -4.73
N LEU A 74 -22.06 9.03 -3.96
CA LEU A 74 -22.00 10.49 -3.97
C LEU A 74 -20.65 11.02 -3.44
N PRO A 75 -20.14 10.58 -2.27
CA PRO A 75 -18.79 10.96 -1.83
C PRO A 75 -17.73 10.61 -2.87
N CYS A 76 -17.89 9.51 -3.60
CA CYS A 76 -16.95 9.14 -4.64
C CYS A 76 -16.92 10.17 -5.79
N VAL A 77 -18.07 10.63 -6.25
CA VAL A 77 -18.16 11.67 -7.29
C VAL A 77 -17.63 13.01 -6.78
N VAL A 78 -17.99 13.39 -5.55
CA VAL A 78 -17.49 14.61 -4.90
C VAL A 78 -15.97 14.59 -4.80
N MET A 79 -15.39 13.45 -4.45
CA MET A 79 -13.93 13.33 -4.36
C MET A 79 -13.24 13.57 -5.70
N GLN A 80 -13.80 13.07 -6.81
CA GLN A 80 -13.22 13.32 -8.13
C GLN A 80 -13.15 14.82 -8.46
N TYR A 81 -14.15 15.59 -8.01
CA TYR A 81 -14.16 17.04 -8.12
C TYR A 81 -13.10 17.68 -7.22
N VAL A 82 -12.99 17.23 -5.97
CA VAL A 82 -11.96 17.67 -5.01
C VAL A 82 -10.54 17.39 -5.53
N HIS A 83 -10.31 16.25 -6.18
CA HIS A 83 -9.04 15.91 -6.83
C HIS A 83 -8.66 16.94 -7.91
N GLY A 84 -9.62 17.39 -8.72
CA GLY A 84 -9.40 18.45 -9.71
C GLY A 84 -8.99 19.79 -9.08
N ILE A 85 -9.59 20.16 -7.93
CA ILE A 85 -9.20 21.36 -7.17
C ILE A 85 -7.75 21.25 -6.70
N PHE A 86 -7.33 20.10 -6.17
CA PHE A 86 -5.97 19.91 -5.69
C PHE A 86 -4.94 19.84 -6.81
N HIS A 87 -5.31 19.35 -7.98
CA HIS A 87 -4.48 19.44 -9.18
C HIS A 87 -4.19 20.92 -9.54
N ASN A 88 -5.22 21.78 -9.55
CA ASN A 88 -5.04 23.22 -9.76
C ASN A 88 -4.18 23.88 -8.68
N TRP A 89 -4.32 23.45 -7.44
CA TRP A 89 -3.49 23.94 -6.34
C TRP A 89 -2.03 23.51 -6.48
N ALA A 90 -1.75 22.29 -6.93
CA ALA A 90 -0.40 21.84 -7.25
C ALA A 90 0.22 22.67 -8.39
N TYR A 91 -0.56 22.96 -9.43
CA TYR A 91 -0.14 23.84 -10.51
C TYR A 91 0.19 25.26 -10.00
N TYR A 92 -0.65 25.80 -9.12
CA TYR A 92 -0.37 27.08 -8.47
C TYR A 92 0.94 27.08 -7.69
N ILE A 93 1.23 26.01 -6.92
CA ILE A 93 2.49 25.87 -6.17
C ILE A 93 3.67 25.87 -7.12
N GLN A 94 3.61 25.12 -8.22
CA GLN A 94 4.69 25.13 -9.21
C GLN A 94 4.96 26.53 -9.76
N GLY A 95 3.92 27.34 -9.97
CA GLY A 95 4.11 28.67 -10.54
C GLY A 95 4.51 29.77 -9.55
N HIS A 96 4.14 29.64 -8.27
CA HIS A 96 4.30 30.73 -7.29
C HIS A 96 5.26 30.39 -6.14
N LYS A 97 5.66 29.14 -5.98
CA LYS A 97 6.51 28.69 -4.86
C LYS A 97 7.79 28.01 -5.29
N LEU A 98 7.81 27.30 -6.42
CA LEU A 98 9.03 26.67 -6.91
C LEU A 98 9.90 27.70 -7.64
N SER A 99 11.21 27.59 -7.43
CA SER A 99 12.18 28.33 -8.25
C SER A 99 12.21 27.79 -9.69
N VAL A 100 12.91 28.48 -10.59
CA VAL A 100 13.06 28.01 -11.98
C VAL A 100 13.86 26.70 -12.02
N GLU A 101 14.87 26.58 -11.16
CA GLU A 101 15.76 25.42 -11.04
C GLU A 101 15.02 24.19 -10.51
N GLN A 102 14.10 24.38 -9.56
CA GLN A 102 13.26 23.30 -9.03
C GLN A 102 12.19 22.81 -10.02
N ARG A 103 12.00 23.51 -11.14
CA ARG A 103 11.06 23.12 -12.22
C ARG A 103 11.70 22.28 -13.31
N PHE A 104 13.00 22.00 -13.24
CA PHE A 104 13.63 21.08 -14.17
C PHE A 104 13.06 19.68 -14.02
N PRO A 105 12.81 18.96 -15.12
CA PRO A 105 12.31 17.60 -15.05
C PRO A 105 13.32 16.69 -14.36
N LEU A 106 12.80 15.75 -13.57
CA LEU A 106 13.62 14.73 -12.90
C LEU A 106 14.29 13.81 -13.92
N TYR A 107 15.38 13.19 -13.51
CA TYR A 107 15.99 12.12 -14.29
C TYR A 107 15.05 10.90 -14.29
N ASP A 108 14.70 10.43 -15.48
CA ASP A 108 13.77 9.33 -15.70
C ASP A 108 14.29 8.41 -16.79
N LEU A 109 14.41 7.13 -16.47
CA LEU A 109 14.95 6.12 -17.38
C LEU A 109 14.05 5.94 -18.60
N GLY A 110 12.73 6.00 -18.45
CA GLY A 110 11.83 5.93 -19.60
C GLY A 110 11.96 7.16 -20.49
N PHE A 111 12.37 8.31 -19.95
CA PHE A 111 12.67 9.47 -20.78
C PHE A 111 13.95 9.31 -21.58
N GLU A 112 14.96 8.65 -21.03
CA GLU A 112 16.18 8.32 -21.75
C GLU A 112 15.93 7.27 -22.86
N LEU A 113 15.10 6.27 -22.58
CA LEU A 113 14.84 5.15 -23.50
C LEU A 113 13.87 5.50 -24.63
N MET A 114 12.96 6.47 -24.44
CA MET A 114 11.92 6.77 -25.43
C MET A 114 12.04 8.17 -25.99
N PRO A 115 11.93 8.33 -27.33
CA PRO A 115 11.91 9.64 -27.96
C PRO A 115 10.66 10.42 -27.55
N GLU A 116 10.82 11.73 -27.41
CA GLU A 116 9.73 12.61 -27.04
C GLU A 116 8.76 12.82 -28.23
N LEU A 117 7.47 12.51 -28.03
CA LEU A 117 6.45 12.67 -29.06
C LEU A 117 6.24 14.15 -29.43
N SER A 118 5.93 14.43 -30.70
CA SER A 118 5.50 15.78 -31.12
C SER A 118 4.24 16.20 -30.37
N GLU A 119 4.02 17.50 -30.18
CA GLU A 119 2.87 18.04 -29.42
C GLU A 119 1.53 17.53 -29.97
N LYS A 120 1.38 17.49 -31.30
CA LYS A 120 0.20 16.93 -31.96
C LYS A 120 0.01 15.45 -31.59
N ASN A 121 1.08 14.65 -31.61
CA ASN A 121 1.02 13.23 -31.29
C ASN A 121 0.79 12.98 -29.79
N ALA A 122 1.30 13.85 -28.92
CA ALA A 122 1.05 13.82 -27.49
C ALA A 122 -0.45 14.04 -27.20
N HIS A 123 -1.11 15.00 -27.86
CA HIS A 123 -2.57 15.16 -27.75
C HIS A 123 -3.34 13.95 -28.28
N TRP A 124 -2.93 13.37 -29.41
CA TRP A 124 -3.54 12.13 -29.91
C TRP A 124 -3.44 10.97 -28.93
N SER A 125 -2.36 10.89 -28.16
CA SER A 125 -2.20 9.85 -27.14
C SER A 125 -3.30 9.96 -26.06
N GLU A 126 -3.67 11.16 -25.62
CA GLU A 126 -4.74 11.37 -24.63
C GLU A 126 -6.10 10.94 -25.20
N TYR A 127 -6.42 11.36 -26.42
CA TYR A 127 -7.65 10.92 -27.11
C TYR A 127 -7.70 9.41 -27.30
N LEU A 128 -6.56 8.78 -27.56
CA LEU A 128 -6.48 7.32 -27.66
C LEU A 128 -6.80 6.66 -26.31
N VAL A 129 -6.28 7.17 -25.19
CA VAL A 129 -6.62 6.62 -23.86
C VAL A 129 -8.12 6.73 -23.58
N PHE A 130 -8.69 7.92 -23.78
CA PHE A 130 -10.13 8.15 -23.59
C PHE A 130 -11.00 7.32 -24.55
N GLY A 131 -10.65 7.31 -25.83
CA GLY A 131 -11.43 6.65 -26.87
C GLY A 131 -11.28 5.12 -26.89
N ALA A 132 -10.09 4.58 -26.63
CA ALA A 132 -9.81 3.15 -26.74
C ALA A 132 -10.12 2.36 -25.48
N VAL A 133 -10.12 3.00 -24.29
CA VAL A 133 -10.38 2.30 -23.03
C VAL A 133 -11.66 2.80 -22.36
N PHE A 134 -11.81 4.09 -22.12
CA PHE A 134 -12.96 4.61 -21.37
C PHE A 134 -14.28 4.53 -22.13
N ALA A 135 -14.31 4.90 -23.42
CA ALA A 135 -15.55 4.84 -24.18
C ALA A 135 -16.10 3.39 -24.29
N PRO A 136 -15.29 2.37 -24.64
CA PRO A 136 -15.74 0.97 -24.61
C PRO A 136 -16.13 0.51 -23.20
N ALA A 137 -15.44 0.99 -22.17
CA ALA A 137 -15.74 0.67 -20.78
C ALA A 137 -17.12 1.13 -20.34
N ILE A 138 -17.39 2.41 -20.56
CA ILE A 138 -18.66 3.04 -20.23
C ILE A 138 -19.76 2.38 -21.07
N ALA A 139 -19.53 2.15 -22.36
CA ALA A 139 -20.48 1.45 -23.22
C ALA A 139 -20.79 0.04 -22.68
N LEU A 140 -19.78 -0.71 -22.24
CA LEU A 140 -19.97 -2.04 -21.66
C LEU A 140 -20.81 -1.98 -20.39
N VAL A 141 -20.49 -1.10 -19.45
CA VAL A 141 -21.23 -0.95 -18.17
C VAL A 141 -22.67 -0.47 -18.40
N VAL A 142 -22.87 0.54 -19.26
CA VAL A 142 -24.20 1.09 -19.59
C VAL A 142 -25.04 0.10 -20.36
N SER A 143 -24.43 -0.84 -21.08
CA SER A 143 -25.17 -1.87 -21.82
C SER A 143 -25.68 -3.04 -20.97
N ILE A 144 -25.21 -3.19 -19.72
CA ILE A 144 -25.58 -4.28 -18.80
C ILE A 144 -27.10 -4.45 -18.61
N PRO A 145 -27.91 -3.37 -18.46
CA PRO A 145 -29.36 -3.47 -18.33
C PRO A 145 -30.07 -3.99 -19.60
N LEU A 146 -29.46 -3.81 -20.78
CA LEU A 146 -30.08 -4.12 -22.07
C LEU A 146 -30.05 -5.62 -22.40
N PHE A 147 -29.06 -6.34 -21.88
CA PHE A 147 -28.84 -7.74 -22.22
C PHE A 147 -29.48 -8.70 -21.21
N ARG A 148 -29.93 -9.86 -21.71
CA ARG A 148 -30.42 -10.97 -20.89
C ARG A 148 -29.24 -11.59 -20.13
N GLN A 149 -29.34 -11.61 -18.81
CA GLN A 149 -28.29 -12.11 -17.92
C GLN A 149 -28.59 -13.54 -17.47
N ASN A 150 -27.55 -14.24 -16.99
CA ASN A 150 -27.73 -15.55 -16.37
C ASN A 150 -28.53 -15.36 -15.05
N PRO A 151 -29.70 -16.00 -14.90
CA PRO A 151 -30.53 -15.84 -13.71
C PRO A 151 -29.86 -16.31 -12.42
N ARG A 152 -28.85 -17.20 -12.49
CA ARG A 152 -28.08 -17.65 -11.31
C ARG A 152 -27.03 -16.64 -10.84
N LYS A 153 -26.62 -15.69 -11.69
CA LYS A 153 -25.61 -14.66 -11.38
C LYS A 153 -25.99 -13.33 -12.06
N PRO A 154 -27.08 -12.68 -11.63
CA PRO A 154 -27.44 -11.35 -12.13
C PRO A 154 -26.31 -10.36 -11.83
N ARG A 155 -26.01 -9.47 -12.76
CA ARG A 155 -25.00 -8.43 -12.64
C ARG A 155 -25.70 -7.09 -12.58
N TYR A 156 -25.53 -6.34 -11.50
CA TYR A 156 -26.14 -5.03 -11.35
C TYR A 156 -25.15 -3.92 -11.70
N MET A 157 -25.58 -3.00 -12.56
CA MET A 157 -24.82 -1.84 -13.02
C MET A 157 -24.43 -0.96 -11.83
N VAL A 158 -25.34 -0.71 -10.88
CA VAL A 158 -25.05 0.12 -9.70
C VAL A 158 -23.98 -0.50 -8.82
N ILE A 159 -23.94 -1.84 -8.66
CA ILE A 159 -22.91 -2.50 -7.85
C ILE A 159 -21.54 -2.42 -8.54
N ILE A 160 -21.52 -2.64 -9.86
CA ILE A 160 -20.28 -2.50 -10.66
C ILE A 160 -19.80 -1.04 -10.62
N LEU A 161 -20.71 -0.08 -10.79
CA LEU A 161 -20.40 1.34 -10.71
C LEU A 161 -19.93 1.73 -9.30
N LYS A 162 -20.55 1.22 -8.24
CA LYS A 162 -20.08 1.39 -6.85
C LYS A 162 -18.64 0.91 -6.72
N ARG A 163 -18.29 -0.28 -7.24
CA ARG A 163 -16.92 -0.79 -7.16
C ARG A 163 -15.93 0.03 -7.96
N VAL A 164 -16.28 0.43 -9.18
CA VAL A 164 -15.44 1.28 -10.02
C VAL A 164 -15.26 2.62 -9.33
N LEU A 165 -16.34 3.31 -8.95
CA LEU A 165 -16.26 4.60 -8.27
C LEU A 165 -15.55 4.51 -6.92
N LEU A 166 -15.73 3.43 -6.16
CA LEU A 166 -14.94 3.20 -4.96
C LEU A 166 -13.47 3.17 -5.36
N HIS A 167 -13.02 2.27 -6.24
CA HIS A 167 -11.63 2.22 -6.72
C HIS A 167 -11.08 3.58 -7.17
N LEU A 168 -11.90 4.36 -7.87
CA LEU A 168 -11.50 5.65 -8.38
C LEU A 168 -11.43 6.70 -7.28
N SER A 169 -12.33 6.71 -6.31
CA SER A 169 -12.64 7.89 -5.48
C SER A 169 -12.39 7.77 -3.98
N ILE A 170 -11.98 6.60 -3.53
CA ILE A 170 -11.56 6.28 -2.16
C ILE A 170 -10.84 7.48 -1.44
N ALA A 171 -11.51 8.05 -0.42
CA ALA A 171 -11.20 9.28 0.32
C ALA A 171 -11.58 9.29 1.83
N LEU A 172 -10.58 9.50 2.70
CA LEU A 172 -10.56 9.90 4.11
C LEU A 172 -11.75 9.60 5.06
N VAL A 173 -11.49 8.79 6.10
CA VAL A 173 -11.59 9.19 7.53
C VAL A 173 -10.50 8.44 8.31
N SER A 174 -9.68 9.19 9.05
CA SER A 174 -8.87 8.68 10.15
C SER A 174 -9.79 8.18 11.26
N ALA A 175 -9.99 6.86 11.36
CA ALA A 175 -10.31 6.23 12.63
C ALA A 175 -9.02 5.57 13.14
N PRO A 176 -8.61 5.82 14.39
CA PRO A 176 -7.36 5.30 14.93
C PRO A 176 -7.35 3.78 14.79
N MET A 177 -6.18 3.23 14.47
CA MET A 177 -5.85 1.81 14.65
C MET A 177 -5.93 1.45 16.15
N THR A 178 -7.13 1.43 16.70
CA THR A 178 -7.41 0.98 18.05
C THR A 178 -8.56 0.01 18.02
N SER A 179 -8.19 -1.23 18.32
CA SER A 179 -9.01 -2.30 18.87
C SER A 179 -9.90 -3.10 17.93
N HIS A 180 -9.68 -4.41 18.02
CA HIS A 180 -10.56 -5.54 17.68
C HIS A 180 -11.97 -5.49 18.32
N VAL A 181 -12.53 -4.31 18.63
CA VAL A 181 -13.84 -4.16 19.27
C VAL A 181 -14.62 -3.01 18.63
N VAL A 182 -14.77 -3.03 17.31
CA VAL A 182 -15.93 -2.39 16.67
C VAL A 182 -16.92 -3.51 16.39
N LYS A 183 -17.86 -3.69 17.34
CA LYS A 183 -19.12 -4.42 17.15
C LYS A 183 -19.68 -4.10 15.76
N GLU A 184 -20.17 -5.12 15.08
CA GLU A 184 -20.67 -5.21 13.69
C GLU A 184 -21.50 -4.02 13.20
N ARG A 185 -20.89 -2.85 13.03
CA ARG A 185 -21.45 -1.75 12.25
C ARG A 185 -20.71 -1.67 10.93
N SER A 186 -21.32 -2.28 9.92
CA SER A 186 -21.11 -2.03 8.49
C SER A 186 -19.64 -2.19 8.03
N PRO A 187 -19.29 -3.26 7.29
CA PRO A 187 -17.95 -3.43 6.69
C PRO A 187 -17.56 -2.31 5.69
N TYR A 188 -18.41 -1.30 5.49
CA TYR A 188 -18.19 -0.18 4.58
C TYR A 188 -17.42 1.00 5.18
N THR A 189 -16.96 0.97 6.44
CA THR A 189 -16.29 2.14 7.06
C THR A 189 -14.76 2.22 6.85
N SER A 190 -14.09 1.18 6.35
CA SER A 190 -12.61 1.10 6.33
C SER A 190 -11.93 1.28 4.96
N SER A 191 -12.67 1.54 3.87
CA SER A 191 -12.10 1.47 2.51
C SER A 191 -12.04 2.83 1.81
N TYR A 192 -11.15 3.74 2.23
CA TYR A 192 -11.10 5.12 1.72
C TYR A 192 -9.72 5.84 1.73
N ILE A 193 -8.72 5.41 0.94
CA ILE A 193 -7.34 5.92 0.90
C ILE A 193 -6.73 6.49 -0.46
N HIS A 194 -7.00 5.99 -1.69
CA HIS A 194 -6.33 6.38 -2.96
C HIS A 194 -6.37 7.86 -3.43
N GLN A 195 -7.52 8.50 -3.61
CA GLN A 195 -7.52 9.90 -4.09
C GLN A 195 -6.95 10.82 -3.01
N ALA A 196 -7.18 10.49 -1.74
CA ALA A 196 -6.54 11.16 -0.63
C ALA A 196 -5.02 10.99 -0.67
N PHE A 197 -4.51 9.78 -0.91
CA PHE A 197 -3.06 9.55 -1.01
C PHE A 197 -2.44 10.35 -2.16
N ARG A 198 -3.15 10.44 -3.29
CA ARG A 198 -2.77 11.28 -4.43
C ARG A 198 -2.86 12.78 -4.10
N ILE A 199 -3.87 13.21 -3.36
CA ILE A 199 -4.01 14.59 -2.87
C ILE A 199 -2.93 14.96 -1.86
N ILE A 200 -2.66 14.05 -0.92
CA ILE A 200 -1.58 14.18 0.05
C ILE A 200 -0.26 14.25 -0.70
N SER A 201 -0.05 13.45 -1.76
CA SER A 201 1.16 13.57 -2.58
C SER A 201 1.32 14.96 -3.20
N PHE A 202 0.24 15.57 -3.71
CA PHE A 202 0.27 16.97 -4.17
C PHE A 202 0.67 17.95 -3.07
N MET A 203 0.12 17.75 -1.87
CA MET A 203 0.36 18.62 -0.72
C MET A 203 1.76 18.52 -0.18
N VAL A 204 2.29 17.32 -0.18
CA VAL A 204 3.44 16.97 0.63
C VAL A 204 4.74 17.23 -0.10
N THR A 205 4.85 16.89 -1.38
CA THR A 205 6.07 17.15 -2.16
C THR A 205 5.71 17.58 -3.57
N ALA A 206 6.17 18.75 -3.99
CA ALA A 206 5.86 19.28 -5.31
C ALA A 206 6.88 18.77 -6.33
N LEU A 207 6.46 17.78 -7.13
CA LEU A 207 7.26 17.26 -8.24
C LEU A 207 7.13 18.16 -9.47
N PRO A 208 8.23 18.47 -10.18
CA PRO A 208 8.19 19.26 -11.41
C PRO A 208 7.46 18.49 -12.52
N GLY A 209 6.58 19.17 -13.26
CA GLY A 209 5.79 18.55 -14.31
C GLY A 209 6.65 18.22 -15.53
N PRO A 210 6.61 16.99 -16.07
CA PRO A 210 7.43 16.60 -17.21
C PRO A 210 6.91 17.15 -18.53
N ALA A 211 5.70 17.72 -18.61
CA ALA A 211 5.14 18.17 -19.87
C ALA A 211 5.85 19.40 -20.45
N ARG A 212 5.90 19.52 -21.78
CA ARG A 212 6.63 20.59 -22.50
C ARG A 212 6.28 21.99 -22.02
N HIS A 213 5.00 22.27 -21.83
CA HIS A 213 4.50 23.58 -21.38
C HIS A 213 4.81 23.89 -19.91
N CYS A 214 5.25 22.89 -19.14
CA CYS A 214 5.60 23.02 -17.73
C CYS A 214 7.10 23.25 -17.49
N ARG A 215 7.95 22.79 -18.42
CA ARG A 215 9.40 22.89 -18.30
C ARG A 215 9.89 24.30 -18.58
N PRO A 216 10.93 24.79 -17.88
CA PRO A 216 11.66 25.99 -18.27
C PRO A 216 12.22 25.85 -19.69
N VAL A 217 12.34 26.97 -20.41
CA VAL A 217 12.90 27.01 -21.77
C VAL A 217 14.19 27.81 -21.78
N LEU A 218 15.11 27.43 -22.67
CA LEU A 218 16.35 28.16 -22.87
C LEU A 218 16.10 29.33 -23.82
N ASN A 219 16.48 30.53 -23.40
CA ASN A 219 16.54 31.69 -24.27
C ASN A 219 17.69 31.53 -25.26
N GLN A 220 17.37 31.24 -26.52
CA GLN A 220 18.35 30.98 -27.58
C GLN A 220 19.32 32.14 -27.81
N GLU A 221 18.86 33.38 -27.66
CA GLU A 221 19.70 34.57 -27.80
C GLU A 221 20.74 34.67 -26.68
N CYS A 222 20.33 34.36 -25.45
CA CYS A 222 21.26 34.26 -24.32
C CYS A 222 22.26 33.11 -24.51
N VAL A 223 21.79 31.93 -25.00
CA VAL A 223 22.66 30.77 -25.23
C VAL A 223 23.72 31.07 -26.29
N ALA A 224 23.34 31.79 -27.36
CA ALA A 224 24.27 32.25 -28.38
C ALA A 224 25.36 33.17 -27.80
N ASN A 225 25.00 34.01 -26.81
CA ASN A 225 25.93 34.92 -26.14
C ASN A 225 26.77 34.24 -25.03
N ASN A 226 26.34 33.09 -24.52
CA ASN A 226 26.99 32.35 -23.42
C ASN A 226 27.12 30.84 -23.73
N PRO A 227 27.83 30.45 -24.80
CA PRO A 227 27.87 29.05 -25.26
C PRO A 227 28.52 28.09 -24.24
N GLY A 228 29.34 28.61 -23.32
CA GLY A 228 29.99 27.82 -22.28
C GLY A 228 29.11 27.49 -21.06
N ASN A 229 27.96 28.15 -20.89
CA ASN A 229 27.07 27.90 -19.76
C ASN A 229 25.59 28.16 -20.10
N PRO A 230 24.92 27.24 -20.83
CA PRO A 230 23.55 27.44 -21.29
C PRO A 230 22.52 27.54 -20.15
N THR A 231 22.84 27.08 -18.93
CA THR A 231 21.95 27.15 -17.77
C THR A 231 21.77 28.58 -17.25
N LEU A 232 22.65 29.51 -17.64
CA LEU A 232 22.47 30.96 -17.42
C LEU A 232 21.22 31.50 -18.13
N CYS A 233 20.77 30.81 -19.18
CA CYS A 233 19.79 31.30 -20.13
C CYS A 233 18.39 30.73 -19.92
N VAL A 234 18.14 30.13 -18.76
CA VAL A 234 16.87 29.48 -18.45
C VAL A 234 15.83 30.54 -18.11
N VAL A 235 14.74 30.57 -18.87
CA VAL A 235 13.62 31.48 -18.65
C VAL A 235 12.32 30.70 -18.42
N PRO A 236 11.35 31.26 -17.69
CA PRO A 236 10.02 30.67 -17.57
C PRO A 236 9.39 30.47 -18.95
N ASN A 237 8.72 29.34 -19.13
CA ASN A 237 8.03 29.04 -20.38
C ASN A 237 6.82 29.97 -20.56
N PRO A 238 6.68 30.66 -21.71
CA PRO A 238 5.55 31.58 -21.95
C PRO A 238 4.18 30.88 -21.98
N TYR A 239 4.15 29.57 -22.22
CA TYR A 239 2.93 28.76 -22.19
C TYR A 239 2.56 28.30 -20.77
N PHE A 240 3.44 28.50 -19.80
CA PHE A 240 3.18 28.18 -18.40
C PHE A 240 2.31 29.25 -17.76
N LYS A 241 1.01 28.95 -17.59
CA LYS A 241 0.01 29.87 -17.04
C LYS A 241 -0.63 29.26 -15.79
N PRO A 242 -0.01 29.40 -14.60
CA PRO A 242 -0.56 28.84 -13.38
C PRO A 242 -1.91 29.51 -13.04
N PRO A 243 -2.90 28.77 -12.54
CA PRO A 243 -4.20 29.32 -12.19
C PRO A 243 -4.07 30.29 -11.02
N THR A 244 -4.90 31.33 -11.01
CA THR A 244 -5.07 32.21 -9.84
C THR A 244 -5.90 31.53 -8.76
N LYS A 245 -5.83 32.01 -7.52
CA LYS A 245 -6.59 31.42 -6.39
C LYS A 245 -8.11 31.35 -6.62
N SER A 246 -8.67 32.31 -7.36
CA SER A 246 -10.09 32.33 -7.75
C SER A 246 -10.45 31.29 -8.81
N GLU A 247 -9.49 30.87 -9.63
CA GLU A 247 -9.69 29.92 -10.72
C GLU A 247 -9.61 28.46 -10.27
N PHE A 248 -9.21 28.20 -9.03
CA PHE A 248 -9.08 26.83 -8.50
C PHE A 248 -10.37 26.02 -8.59
N PHE A 249 -11.51 26.67 -8.36
CA PHE A 249 -12.83 26.03 -8.32
C PHE A 249 -13.58 26.07 -9.66
N THR A 250 -13.19 26.95 -10.57
CA THR A 250 -13.96 27.27 -11.78
C THR A 250 -13.32 26.78 -13.06
N ASN A 251 -11.99 26.62 -13.10
CA ASN A 251 -11.26 26.23 -14.31
C ASN A 251 -10.53 24.90 -14.11
N MET A 252 -11.23 23.78 -14.37
CA MET A 252 -10.59 22.46 -14.41
C MET A 252 -10.02 22.20 -15.80
N ASP A 253 -8.79 22.65 -16.04
CA ASP A 253 -8.06 22.29 -17.25
C ASP A 253 -7.35 20.94 -17.04
N ALA A 254 -8.00 19.87 -17.51
CA ALA A 254 -7.46 18.52 -17.42
C ALA A 254 -6.31 18.25 -18.41
N LEU A 255 -6.10 19.12 -19.42
CA LEU A 255 -5.16 18.89 -20.53
C LEU A 255 -3.85 19.68 -20.37
N ASN A 256 -3.94 20.91 -19.83
CA ASN A 256 -2.79 21.82 -19.72
C ASN A 256 -2.33 22.10 -18.30
N GLY A 257 -2.86 21.41 -17.28
CA GLY A 257 -2.34 21.58 -15.93
C GLY A 257 -0.88 21.11 -15.81
N CYS A 258 -0.13 21.75 -14.92
CA CYS A 258 1.22 21.33 -14.53
C CYS A 258 1.23 20.88 -13.07
N GLY A 259 2.08 19.91 -12.75
CA GLY A 259 2.03 19.21 -11.46
C GLY A 259 2.10 17.73 -11.75
N ASP A 260 3.24 17.09 -11.45
CA ASP A 260 3.23 15.64 -11.55
C ASP A 260 2.63 14.99 -10.31
N LEU A 261 2.11 13.81 -10.56
CA LEU A 261 1.25 13.03 -9.73
C LEU A 261 1.96 11.76 -9.44
N MET A 262 2.26 11.48 -8.17
CA MET A 262 2.44 10.10 -7.80
C MET A 262 1.16 9.36 -8.23
N PHE A 263 1.31 8.38 -9.09
CA PHE A 263 0.26 7.65 -9.81
C PHE A 263 -0.37 8.38 -11.01
N SER A 264 -0.12 7.81 -12.18
CA SER A 264 -0.80 8.16 -13.41
C SER A 264 -2.30 7.86 -13.32
N SER A 265 -3.16 8.89 -13.44
CA SER A 265 -4.62 8.72 -13.49
C SER A 265 -5.01 7.74 -14.58
N HIS A 266 -4.44 7.93 -15.77
CA HIS A 266 -4.71 7.12 -16.94
C HIS A 266 -4.48 5.63 -16.63
N THR A 267 -3.37 5.30 -15.98
CA THR A 267 -3.04 3.93 -15.57
C THR A 267 -3.97 3.42 -14.46
N ILE A 268 -4.33 4.26 -13.49
CA ILE A 268 -5.30 3.88 -12.45
C ILE A 268 -6.66 3.51 -13.06
N TYR A 269 -7.21 4.39 -13.89
CA TYR A 269 -8.53 4.21 -14.47
C TYR A 269 -8.61 2.97 -15.37
N THR A 270 -7.63 2.81 -16.25
CA THR A 270 -7.54 1.70 -17.19
C THR A 270 -7.38 0.36 -16.48
N LEU A 271 -6.52 0.24 -15.48
CA LEU A 271 -6.34 -0.97 -14.68
C LEU A 271 -7.58 -1.30 -13.86
N SER A 272 -8.19 -0.30 -13.21
CA SER A 272 -9.44 -0.48 -12.46
C SER A 272 -10.53 -1.05 -13.38
N PHE A 273 -10.57 -0.58 -14.62
CA PHE A 273 -11.48 -1.11 -15.62
C PHE A 273 -11.12 -2.53 -16.08
N ILE A 274 -9.83 -2.83 -16.36
CA ILE A 274 -9.36 -4.18 -16.68
C ILE A 274 -9.75 -5.19 -15.61
N LEU A 275 -9.51 -4.85 -14.34
CA LEU A 275 -9.84 -5.70 -13.19
C LEU A 275 -11.36 -5.88 -13.06
N THR A 276 -12.14 -4.83 -13.30
CA THR A 276 -13.60 -4.90 -13.36
C THR A 276 -14.06 -5.86 -14.47
N VAL A 277 -13.54 -5.74 -15.68
CA VAL A 277 -13.88 -6.65 -16.78
C VAL A 277 -13.45 -8.08 -16.46
N SER A 278 -12.26 -8.28 -15.88
CA SER A 278 -11.76 -9.59 -15.48
C SER A 278 -12.63 -10.27 -14.42
N LYS A 279 -13.16 -9.50 -13.47
CA LYS A 279 -14.04 -10.04 -12.41
C LYS A 279 -15.42 -10.38 -12.96
N TYR A 280 -16.04 -9.44 -13.68
CA TYR A 280 -17.45 -9.53 -14.05
C TYR A 280 -17.70 -10.22 -15.40
N TRP A 281 -16.73 -10.26 -16.30
CA TRP A 281 -16.90 -10.81 -17.64
C TRP A 281 -16.17 -12.15 -17.81
N PRO A 282 -16.77 -13.16 -18.48
CA PRO A 282 -16.18 -14.49 -18.58
C PRO A 282 -15.07 -14.61 -19.63
N HIS A 283 -14.90 -13.61 -20.49
CA HIS A 283 -14.02 -13.67 -21.65
C HIS A 283 -12.59 -13.26 -21.31
N LYS A 284 -11.76 -14.23 -20.94
CA LYS A 284 -10.34 -14.00 -20.60
C LYS A 284 -9.53 -13.39 -21.74
N TRP A 285 -9.87 -13.67 -23.01
CA TRP A 285 -9.18 -13.10 -24.16
C TRP A 285 -9.34 -11.57 -24.25
N LEU A 286 -10.51 -11.04 -23.87
CA LEU A 286 -10.78 -9.60 -23.85
C LEU A 286 -9.88 -8.91 -22.81
N VAL A 287 -9.74 -9.51 -21.63
CA VAL A 287 -8.82 -9.04 -20.59
C VAL A 287 -7.38 -8.98 -21.12
N GLY A 288 -6.94 -10.03 -21.84
CA GLY A 288 -5.62 -10.06 -22.46
C GLY A 288 -5.39 -8.91 -23.45
N ILE A 289 -6.37 -8.61 -24.31
CA ILE A 289 -6.30 -7.46 -25.23
C ILE A 289 -6.21 -6.15 -24.45
N MET A 290 -7.05 -5.96 -23.42
CA MET A 290 -7.05 -4.73 -22.64
C MET A 290 -5.74 -4.51 -21.89
N VAL A 291 -5.11 -5.59 -21.39
CA VAL A 291 -3.77 -5.53 -20.79
C VAL A 291 -2.73 -5.11 -21.83
N CYS A 292 -2.77 -5.67 -23.04
CA CYS A 292 -1.85 -5.26 -24.12
C CYS A 292 -2.03 -3.78 -24.49
N VAL A 293 -3.29 -3.32 -24.60
CA VAL A 293 -3.61 -1.90 -24.82
C VAL A 293 -3.07 -1.05 -23.67
N GLN A 294 -3.20 -1.50 -22.41
CA GLN A 294 -2.69 -0.76 -21.27
C GLN A 294 -1.17 -0.64 -21.26
N ILE A 295 -0.44 -1.69 -21.65
CA ILE A 295 1.01 -1.64 -21.80
C ILE A 295 1.39 -0.62 -22.90
N ALA A 296 0.69 -0.62 -24.03
CA ALA A 296 0.93 0.37 -25.09
C ALA A 296 0.65 1.80 -24.61
N ILE A 297 -0.44 2.01 -23.86
CA ILE A 297 -0.79 3.30 -23.25
C ILE A 297 0.28 3.75 -22.26
N ALA A 298 0.80 2.86 -21.42
CA ALA A 298 1.88 3.16 -20.49
C ALA A 298 3.11 3.74 -21.22
N PHE A 299 3.56 3.10 -22.30
CA PHE A 299 4.67 3.62 -23.12
C PHE A 299 4.33 4.96 -23.78
N LEU A 300 3.12 5.11 -24.35
CA LEU A 300 2.70 6.35 -25.01
C LEU A 300 2.65 7.54 -24.03
N ILE A 301 2.19 7.34 -22.81
CA ILE A 301 2.11 8.40 -21.78
C ILE A 301 3.50 8.91 -21.39
N VAL A 302 4.46 7.99 -21.22
CA VAL A 302 5.85 8.34 -20.88
C VAL A 302 6.55 8.99 -22.07
N ALA A 303 6.33 8.50 -23.30
CA ALA A 303 6.83 9.12 -24.53
C ALA A 303 6.23 10.50 -24.79
N ALA A 304 4.97 10.73 -24.40
CA ALA A 304 4.31 12.04 -24.43
C ALA A 304 4.80 12.99 -23.32
N ARG A 305 5.65 12.52 -22.40
CA ARG A 305 6.17 13.27 -21.24
C ARG A 305 5.06 13.85 -20.37
N LYS A 306 3.95 13.14 -20.26
CA LYS A 306 2.81 13.57 -19.43
C LYS A 306 2.94 13.11 -17.97
N HIS A 307 3.65 12.00 -17.76
CA HIS A 307 3.97 11.45 -16.44
C HIS A 307 5.39 10.88 -16.44
N TYR A 308 6.02 10.81 -15.27
CA TYR A 308 7.22 10.01 -15.09
C TYR A 308 6.91 8.52 -15.19
N SER A 309 7.92 7.73 -15.52
CA SER A 309 7.83 6.28 -15.61
C SER A 309 7.45 5.66 -14.26
N LEU A 310 7.90 6.28 -13.16
CA LEU A 310 7.54 5.95 -11.80
C LEU A 310 6.03 6.07 -11.51
N ASP A 311 5.35 7.07 -12.05
CA ASP A 311 3.91 7.27 -11.82
C ASP A 311 3.08 6.17 -12.49
N VAL A 312 3.55 5.71 -13.65
CA VAL A 312 2.96 4.60 -14.38
C VAL A 312 3.25 3.27 -13.67
N PHE A 313 4.52 3.03 -13.31
CA PHE A 313 4.93 1.82 -12.61
C PHE A 313 4.24 1.66 -11.25
N SER A 314 4.17 2.74 -10.49
CA SER A 314 3.56 2.72 -9.17
C SER A 314 2.05 2.49 -9.23
N ALA A 315 1.37 3.04 -10.24
CA ALA A 315 -0.03 2.71 -10.51
C ALA A 315 -0.23 1.24 -10.90
N LEU A 316 0.72 0.61 -11.60
CA LEU A 316 0.63 -0.79 -12.05
C LEU A 316 0.53 -1.80 -10.90
N TYR A 317 1.16 -1.56 -9.75
CA TYR A 317 1.09 -2.50 -8.62
C TYR A 317 0.14 -2.06 -7.51
N ILE A 318 -0.04 -0.77 -7.24
CA ILE A 318 -0.96 -0.35 -6.16
C ILE A 318 -2.41 -0.64 -6.53
N VAL A 319 -2.81 -0.42 -7.79
CA VAL A 319 -4.21 -0.63 -8.20
C VAL A 319 -4.62 -2.10 -8.04
N PRO A 320 -3.84 -3.10 -8.49
CA PRO A 320 -4.12 -4.49 -8.17
C PRO A 320 -4.08 -4.81 -6.67
N LEU A 321 -3.08 -4.33 -5.91
CA LEU A 321 -2.98 -4.58 -4.47
C LEU A 321 -4.24 -4.12 -3.73
N LEU A 322 -4.72 -2.93 -4.06
CA LEU A 322 -5.97 -2.41 -3.52
C LEU A 322 -7.14 -3.28 -3.93
N TRP A 323 -7.29 -3.55 -5.22
CA TRP A 323 -8.39 -4.35 -5.75
C TRP A 323 -8.50 -5.68 -5.01
N PHE A 324 -7.38 -6.38 -4.87
CA PHE A 324 -7.34 -7.68 -4.23
C PHE A 324 -7.55 -7.61 -2.73
N THR A 325 -7.01 -6.59 -2.05
CA THR A 325 -7.31 -6.35 -0.63
C THR A 325 -8.81 -6.09 -0.44
N GLN A 326 -9.39 -5.19 -1.23
CA GLN A 326 -10.81 -4.91 -1.16
C GLN A 326 -11.66 -6.13 -1.45
N GLU A 327 -11.30 -6.94 -2.45
CA GLU A 327 -12.00 -8.18 -2.74
C GLU A 327 -11.97 -9.17 -1.57
N ALA A 328 -10.86 -9.24 -0.84
CA ALA A 328 -10.71 -10.12 0.30
C ALA A 328 -11.51 -9.68 1.54
N TYR A 329 -11.70 -8.37 1.73
CA TYR A 329 -12.34 -7.81 2.93
C TYR A 329 -13.77 -7.29 2.69
N LEU A 330 -14.15 -6.94 1.45
CA LEU A 330 -15.52 -6.56 1.06
C LEU A 330 -16.28 -7.79 0.54
N LYS A 331 -17.04 -8.44 1.42
CA LYS A 331 -18.04 -9.46 1.02
C LYS A 331 -19.20 -8.76 0.29
N ASP A 332 -19.34 -9.01 -1.00
CA ASP A 332 -20.37 -8.43 -1.87
C ASP A 332 -21.15 -9.55 -2.58
N ILE A 333 -22.42 -9.28 -2.87
CA ILE A 333 -23.41 -10.22 -3.44
C ILE A 333 -22.94 -10.79 -4.78
N ASN A 334 -22.09 -10.07 -5.53
CA ASN A 334 -21.54 -10.51 -6.80
C ASN A 334 -20.23 -11.32 -6.69
N ASN A 335 -19.80 -11.72 -5.47
CA ASN A 335 -18.63 -12.57 -5.37
C ASN A 335 -18.88 -13.92 -6.05
N LYS A 336 -17.88 -14.46 -6.76
CA LYS A 336 -18.04 -15.67 -7.60
C LYS A 336 -18.50 -16.89 -6.80
N ASP A 337 -18.26 -16.85 -5.49
CA ASP A 337 -18.47 -17.92 -4.52
C ASP A 337 -19.79 -17.81 -3.74
N VAL A 338 -20.58 -16.74 -3.96
CA VAL A 338 -21.89 -16.57 -3.30
C VAL A 338 -23.00 -16.95 -4.28
N GLU A 339 -23.71 -18.03 -3.99
CA GLU A 339 -24.92 -18.40 -4.74
C GLU A 339 -26.08 -17.47 -4.34
N ILE A 340 -26.58 -16.70 -5.31
CA ILE A 340 -27.62 -15.70 -5.07
C ILE A 340 -28.99 -16.40 -5.09
N THR A 341 -29.49 -16.77 -3.91
CA THR A 341 -30.90 -17.13 -3.73
C THR A 341 -31.72 -15.89 -3.34
N PRO A 342 -33.05 -15.87 -3.55
CA PRO A 342 -33.91 -14.80 -3.04
C PRO A 342 -33.79 -14.60 -1.51
N GLY A 343 -33.39 -15.65 -0.77
CA GLY A 343 -33.04 -15.57 0.65
C GLY A 343 -31.73 -14.82 0.91
N THR A 344 -30.71 -15.03 0.07
CA THR A 344 -29.41 -14.34 0.16
C THR A 344 -29.55 -12.81 0.03
N ILE A 345 -30.46 -12.33 -0.83
CA ILE A 345 -30.72 -10.88 -0.98
C ILE A 345 -31.39 -10.28 0.27
N LYS A 346 -32.19 -11.08 0.99
CA LYS A 346 -32.81 -10.68 2.27
C LYS A 346 -31.77 -10.64 3.40
N GLN A 347 -30.87 -11.62 3.43
CA GLN A 347 -29.74 -11.73 4.37
C GLN A 347 -28.78 -10.53 4.35
N PHE A 348 -28.54 -9.94 3.17
CA PHE A 348 -27.60 -8.82 3.03
C PHE A 348 -28.17 -7.43 3.37
N TYR A 349 -29.50 -7.28 3.54
CA TYR A 349 -30.13 -5.95 3.70
C TYR A 349 -31.10 -5.79 4.89
N ALA A 350 -31.42 -6.85 5.64
CA ALA A 350 -31.92 -6.77 7.02
C ALA A 350 -32.13 -8.19 7.56
N ILE A 351 -31.37 -8.57 8.59
CA ILE A 351 -31.74 -9.61 9.55
C ILE A 351 -31.52 -9.06 10.95
N ASP A 352 -32.49 -9.34 11.81
CA ASP A 352 -32.54 -9.05 13.25
C ASP A 352 -31.35 -9.69 13.98
N GLU A 353 -30.80 -8.96 14.95
CA GLU A 353 -29.67 -9.38 15.80
C GLU A 353 -29.92 -10.69 16.56
N SER A 354 -31.17 -11.15 16.70
CA SER A 354 -31.53 -12.28 17.57
C SER A 354 -31.29 -13.68 16.98
N GLU A 355 -31.33 -13.86 15.66
CA GLU A 355 -31.09 -15.19 15.04
C GLU A 355 -29.60 -15.53 14.89
N TYR A 356 -28.71 -14.53 14.94
CA TYR A 356 -27.26 -14.73 14.82
C TYR A 356 -26.62 -15.15 16.15
N GLU A 357 -27.11 -14.64 17.27
CA GLU A 357 -26.70 -15.08 18.62
C GLU A 357 -27.13 -16.53 18.89
N GLU A 358 -28.28 -16.96 18.37
CA GLU A 358 -28.77 -18.34 18.47
C GLU A 358 -27.97 -19.32 17.60
N LEU A 359 -27.47 -18.86 16.44
CA LEU A 359 -26.60 -19.68 15.57
C LEU A 359 -25.15 -19.76 16.10
N GLN A 360 -24.66 -18.69 16.74
CA GLN A 360 -23.36 -18.71 17.41
C GLN A 360 -23.36 -19.63 18.63
N SER A 361 -24.43 -19.66 19.42
CA SER A 361 -24.56 -20.58 20.56
C SER A 361 -24.82 -22.04 20.15
N ALA A 362 -25.43 -22.27 18.99
CA ALA A 362 -25.67 -23.62 18.46
C ALA A 362 -24.46 -24.25 17.76
N ILE A 363 -23.54 -23.45 17.21
CA ILE A 363 -22.31 -23.92 16.55
C ILE A 363 -21.14 -23.98 17.54
N TYR A 364 -21.03 -22.99 18.44
CA TYR A 364 -20.13 -23.04 19.59
C TYR A 364 -20.90 -23.64 20.75
N GLY A 365 -21.13 -24.96 20.69
CA GLY A 365 -21.57 -25.70 21.85
C GLY A 365 -20.67 -25.42 23.05
N GLU A 366 -21.26 -25.42 24.24
CA GLU A 366 -20.61 -25.46 25.56
C GLU A 366 -19.37 -26.36 25.53
N ALA A 367 -18.23 -25.76 25.24
CA ALA A 367 -16.95 -26.45 25.20
C ALA A 367 -16.00 -25.70 26.14
N VAL A 368 -16.05 -26.15 27.39
CA VAL A 368 -14.93 -26.09 28.34
C VAL A 368 -14.53 -24.67 28.74
N GLU A 369 -15.40 -23.97 29.45
CA GLU A 369 -15.02 -22.76 30.20
C GLU A 369 -14.57 -23.06 31.64
N ASP A 370 -14.77 -24.27 32.15
CA ASP A 370 -14.34 -24.65 33.50
C ASP A 370 -13.10 -25.56 33.47
N ASN A 371 -11.92 -24.92 33.39
CA ASN A 371 -10.62 -25.33 33.98
C ASN A 371 -9.42 -24.66 33.28
N ILE A 372 -9.47 -23.33 33.07
CA ILE A 372 -8.26 -22.57 32.73
C ILE A 372 -7.57 -22.16 34.03
N GLU A 373 -6.95 -23.13 34.71
CA GLU A 373 -5.92 -22.79 35.69
C GLU A 373 -4.70 -22.19 34.97
N LYS A 374 -4.63 -20.86 35.01
CA LYS A 374 -3.41 -20.03 35.08
C LYS A 374 -2.20 -20.57 34.29
N TYR A 375 -2.28 -20.57 32.96
CA TYR A 375 -1.10 -20.72 32.10
C TYR A 375 -0.10 -19.60 32.42
N LYS A 376 1.01 -19.93 33.09
CA LYS A 376 2.07 -18.94 33.40
C LYS A 376 2.82 -18.61 32.11
N HIS A 377 2.58 -17.42 31.57
CA HIS A 377 3.10 -16.94 30.28
C HIS A 377 4.65 -16.86 30.13
N PHE A 378 5.43 -17.23 31.16
CA PHE A 378 6.89 -17.06 31.18
C PHE A 378 7.60 -18.20 31.91
N GLN A 379 7.30 -19.45 31.56
CA GLN A 379 8.12 -20.59 31.99
C GLN A 379 9.22 -20.85 30.97
N LEU A 380 10.47 -20.95 31.45
CA LEU A 380 11.59 -21.38 30.62
C LEU A 380 11.39 -22.84 30.19
N ARG A 381 11.85 -23.15 28.98
CA ARG A 381 11.81 -24.50 28.44
C ARG A 381 12.97 -25.33 28.98
N ASP A 382 12.70 -26.57 29.36
CA ASP A 382 13.74 -27.52 29.78
C ASP A 382 14.67 -27.84 28.61
N LYS A 383 15.93 -28.23 28.91
CA LYS A 383 16.96 -28.50 27.90
C LYS A 383 16.50 -29.50 26.83
N GLU A 384 15.79 -30.56 27.24
CA GLU A 384 15.29 -31.58 26.32
C GLU A 384 14.19 -31.03 25.40
N ASN A 385 13.22 -30.33 25.97
CA ASN A 385 12.16 -29.67 25.22
C ASN A 385 12.71 -28.64 24.23
N PHE A 386 13.79 -27.92 24.62
CA PHE A 386 14.47 -26.96 23.75
C PHE A 386 15.12 -27.63 22.55
N LEU A 387 15.86 -28.73 22.76
CA LEU A 387 16.48 -29.48 21.68
C LEU A 387 15.46 -30.08 20.70
N ARG A 388 14.32 -30.56 21.21
CA ARG A 388 13.20 -31.04 20.36
C ARG A 388 12.63 -29.92 19.50
N TYR A 389 12.36 -28.76 20.10
CA TYR A 389 11.89 -27.60 19.35
C TYR A 389 12.86 -27.15 18.25
N VAL A 390 14.17 -27.11 18.55
CA VAL A 390 15.20 -26.76 17.56
C VAL A 390 15.22 -27.77 16.42
N ARG A 391 14.99 -29.07 16.68
CA ARG A 391 14.88 -30.10 15.63
C ARG A 391 13.71 -29.82 14.70
N ILE A 392 12.53 -29.50 15.24
CA ILE A 392 11.34 -29.14 14.44
C ILE A 392 11.62 -27.90 13.59
N GLU A 393 12.17 -26.84 14.20
CA GLU A 393 12.54 -25.61 13.47
C GLU A 393 13.53 -25.89 12.34
N LEU A 394 14.51 -26.79 12.56
CA LEU A 394 15.46 -27.17 11.52
C LEU A 394 14.78 -27.94 10.38
N GLN A 395 13.81 -28.82 10.67
CA GLN A 395 13.02 -29.51 9.65
C GLN A 395 12.17 -28.52 8.85
N LEU A 396 11.51 -27.57 9.52
CA LEU A 396 10.76 -26.49 8.86
C LEU A 396 11.68 -25.61 8.01
N LEU A 397 12.89 -25.29 8.49
CA LEU A 397 13.88 -24.54 7.74
C LEU A 397 14.29 -25.29 6.46
N MET A 398 14.53 -26.59 6.57
CA MET A 398 14.86 -27.45 5.42
C MET A 398 13.68 -27.66 4.46
N ALA A 399 12.44 -27.50 4.92
CA ALA A 399 11.27 -27.49 4.03
C ALA A 399 11.15 -26.15 3.28
N GLU A 400 11.45 -25.03 3.94
CA GLU A 400 11.16 -23.67 3.46
C GLU A 400 12.39 -22.86 2.99
N TRP A 401 13.58 -23.46 2.96
CA TRP A 401 14.83 -22.79 2.58
C TRP A 401 14.75 -22.14 1.19
N LYS A 402 13.97 -22.73 0.27
CA LYS A 402 13.77 -22.21 -1.10
C LYS A 402 13.12 -20.83 -1.13
N VAL A 403 12.40 -20.44 -0.08
CA VAL A 403 11.84 -19.08 0.06
C VAL A 403 12.76 -18.22 0.92
N LEU A 404 13.24 -18.75 2.04
CA LEU A 404 14.03 -18.01 3.03
C LEU A 404 15.38 -17.53 2.48
N LEU A 405 16.11 -18.40 1.79
CA LEU A 405 17.43 -18.07 1.27
C LEU A 405 17.36 -16.97 0.20
N PRO A 406 16.52 -17.06 -0.84
CA PRO A 406 16.38 -15.96 -1.80
C PRO A 406 15.93 -14.64 -1.16
N CYS A 407 14.99 -14.67 -0.22
CA CYS A 407 14.53 -13.45 0.45
C CYS A 407 15.63 -12.80 1.32
N THR A 408 16.51 -13.61 1.90
CA THR A 408 17.67 -13.11 2.66
C THR A 408 18.71 -12.51 1.73
N ILE A 409 19.04 -13.20 0.63
CA ILE A 409 19.93 -12.67 -0.42
C ILE A 409 19.36 -11.37 -1.00
N PHE A 410 18.04 -11.25 -1.10
CA PHE A 410 17.39 -10.05 -1.61
C PHE A 410 17.67 -8.80 -0.76
N GLN A 411 17.88 -8.93 0.55
CA GLN A 411 18.27 -7.80 1.41
C GLN A 411 19.63 -7.24 0.99
N TYR A 412 20.57 -8.11 0.63
CA TYR A 412 21.87 -7.73 0.09
C TYR A 412 21.73 -7.12 -1.31
N VAL A 413 20.91 -7.70 -2.19
CA VAL A 413 20.61 -7.15 -3.52
C VAL A 413 20.06 -5.72 -3.41
N HIS A 414 19.15 -5.46 -2.47
CA HIS A 414 18.65 -4.11 -2.20
C HIS A 414 19.79 -3.13 -1.86
N GLY A 415 20.77 -3.54 -1.05
CA GLY A 415 21.96 -2.74 -0.75
C GLY A 415 22.80 -2.38 -1.98
N ILE A 416 22.95 -3.31 -2.93
CA ILE A 416 23.66 -3.05 -4.20
C ILE A 416 22.91 -1.98 -5.02
N PHE A 417 21.59 -2.09 -5.15
CA PHE A 417 20.80 -1.11 -5.90
C PHE A 417 20.76 0.26 -5.22
N HIS A 418 20.88 0.32 -3.90
CA HIS A 418 21.07 1.58 -3.17
C HIS A 418 22.37 2.29 -3.57
N ASN A 419 23.48 1.54 -3.67
CA ASN A 419 24.75 2.07 -4.16
C ASN A 419 24.66 2.53 -5.62
N TRP A 420 23.89 1.82 -6.44
CA TRP A 420 23.59 2.26 -7.80
C TRP A 420 22.83 3.59 -7.79
N ALA A 421 21.78 3.72 -6.98
CA ALA A 421 21.03 4.98 -6.86
C ALA A 421 21.95 6.15 -6.47
N TYR A 422 22.89 5.94 -5.55
CA TYR A 422 23.92 6.92 -5.20
C TYR A 422 24.79 7.27 -6.41
N TYR A 423 25.29 6.25 -7.13
CA TYR A 423 26.08 6.49 -8.34
C TYR A 423 25.33 7.33 -9.39
N ILE A 424 24.03 7.08 -9.62
CA ILE A 424 23.20 7.89 -10.52
C ILE A 424 23.18 9.35 -10.07
N GLN A 425 22.99 9.63 -8.77
CA GLN A 425 23.03 11.00 -8.25
C GLN A 425 24.37 11.70 -8.44
N GLY A 426 25.48 10.95 -8.42
CA GLY A 426 26.83 11.52 -8.55
C GLY A 426 27.27 11.75 -9.99
N HIS A 427 26.88 10.86 -10.91
CA HIS A 427 27.45 10.82 -12.26
C HIS A 427 26.46 11.09 -13.38
N MET A 428 25.15 10.91 -13.16
CA MET A 428 24.13 11.05 -14.21
C MET A 428 23.28 12.31 -14.04
N LEU A 429 22.96 12.71 -12.80
CA LEU A 429 22.13 13.89 -12.56
C LEU A 429 22.90 15.19 -12.84
N SER A 430 22.24 16.13 -13.52
CA SER A 430 22.74 17.50 -13.65
C SER A 430 22.69 18.23 -12.30
N ILE A 431 23.41 19.34 -12.18
CA ILE A 431 23.44 20.14 -10.94
C ILE A 431 22.04 20.62 -10.58
N GLU A 432 21.24 21.03 -11.57
CA GLU A 432 19.84 21.48 -11.42
C GLU A 432 18.93 20.37 -10.89
N GLN A 433 19.12 19.15 -11.38
CA GLN A 433 18.35 17.98 -10.95
C GLN A 433 18.67 17.53 -9.52
N ARG A 434 19.79 18.01 -8.95
CA ARG A 434 20.21 17.70 -7.58
C ARG A 434 19.65 18.66 -6.53
N PHE A 435 18.92 19.70 -6.94
CA PHE A 435 18.29 20.62 -5.99
C PHE A 435 17.19 19.89 -5.22
N PRO A 436 17.12 20.05 -3.89
CA PRO A 436 16.08 19.40 -3.11
C PRO A 436 14.70 19.91 -3.53
N LEU A 437 13.77 18.96 -3.69
CA LEU A 437 12.38 19.24 -4.01
C LEU A 437 11.70 20.02 -2.88
N TYR A 438 10.69 20.81 -3.26
CA TYR A 438 9.83 21.47 -2.29
C TYR A 438 9.00 20.41 -1.55
N ASP A 439 9.09 20.42 -0.21
CA ASP A 439 8.35 19.52 0.66
C ASP A 439 7.68 20.30 1.79
N LEU A 440 6.39 20.03 2.00
CA LEU A 440 5.57 20.68 3.02
C LEU A 440 6.01 20.28 4.42
N GLY A 441 6.39 19.02 4.66
CA GLY A 441 6.94 18.62 5.96
C GLY A 441 8.26 19.32 6.24
N PHE A 442 9.05 19.61 5.21
CA PHE A 442 10.26 20.43 5.38
C PHE A 442 9.95 21.88 5.73
N LYS A 443 8.89 22.43 5.16
CA LYS A 443 8.44 23.78 5.50
C LYS A 443 7.85 23.86 6.91
N LEU A 444 7.15 22.82 7.35
CA LEU A 444 6.49 22.79 8.65
C LEU A 444 7.45 22.48 9.81
N MET A 445 8.49 21.69 9.56
CA MET A 445 9.42 21.26 10.61
C MET A 445 10.83 21.85 10.39
N PRO A 446 11.44 22.43 11.44
CA PRO A 446 12.81 22.90 11.34
C PRO A 446 13.77 21.72 11.15
N GLU A 447 14.86 21.97 10.44
CA GLU A 447 15.90 20.97 10.21
C GLU A 447 16.67 20.67 11.50
N LEU A 448 16.76 19.40 11.89
CA LEU A 448 17.48 18.98 13.10
C LEU A 448 18.99 19.21 12.98
N LYS A 449 19.66 19.54 14.09
CA LYS A 449 21.14 19.61 14.11
C LYS A 449 21.73 18.22 13.87
N GLU A 450 22.96 18.17 13.37
CA GLU A 450 23.60 16.90 12.95
C GLU A 450 23.66 15.88 14.09
N LYS A 451 24.07 16.33 15.28
CA LYS A 451 24.07 15.52 16.52
C LYS A 451 22.70 14.93 16.88
N ASP A 452 21.62 15.66 16.57
CA ASP A 452 20.25 15.28 16.93
C ASP A 452 19.59 14.46 15.80
N SER A 453 20.19 14.46 14.61
CA SER A 453 19.66 13.73 13.45
C SER A 453 19.67 12.21 13.65
N HIS A 454 20.55 11.68 14.51
CA HIS A 454 20.67 10.25 14.79
C HIS A 454 19.57 9.70 15.71
N TRP A 455 18.76 10.56 16.35
CA TRP A 455 17.65 10.12 17.19
C TRP A 455 16.62 9.28 16.43
N SER A 456 16.43 9.54 15.13
CA SER A 456 15.54 8.72 14.30
C SER A 456 15.98 7.25 14.24
N GLU A 457 17.29 7.00 14.12
CA GLU A 457 17.88 5.67 14.03
C GLU A 457 17.79 4.96 15.36
N TYR A 458 18.07 5.66 16.46
CA TYR A 458 17.94 5.08 17.79
C TYR A 458 16.51 4.64 18.08
N LEU A 459 15.49 5.40 17.65
CA LEU A 459 14.10 4.96 17.78
C LEU A 459 13.74 3.81 16.83
N VAL A 460 14.26 3.77 15.61
CA VAL A 460 14.05 2.65 14.69
C VAL A 460 14.66 1.37 15.26
N PHE A 461 15.94 1.39 15.60
CA PHE A 461 16.67 0.21 16.08
C PHE A 461 16.27 -0.16 17.51
N GLY A 462 16.22 0.79 18.43
CA GLY A 462 15.92 0.54 19.85
C GLY A 462 14.43 0.47 20.15
N GLY A 463 13.61 1.31 19.51
CA GLY A 463 12.17 1.42 19.80
C GLY A 463 11.29 0.40 19.07
N VAL A 464 11.72 -0.11 17.91
CA VAL A 464 10.93 -1.06 17.12
C VAL A 464 11.68 -2.35 16.82
N PHE A 465 12.91 -2.29 16.30
CA PHE A 465 13.63 -3.51 15.90
C PHE A 465 14.02 -4.35 17.11
N ALA A 466 14.64 -3.75 18.13
CA ALA A 466 15.06 -4.46 19.33
C ALA A 466 13.88 -5.20 20.01
N PRO A 467 12.73 -4.59 20.32
CA PRO A 467 11.62 -5.32 20.91
C PRO A 467 11.06 -6.40 19.97
N ALA A 468 10.95 -6.14 18.67
CA ALA A 468 10.47 -7.16 17.72
C ALA A 468 11.42 -8.36 17.64
N ILE A 469 12.73 -8.13 17.55
CA ILE A 469 13.75 -9.18 17.51
C ILE A 469 13.77 -9.94 18.84
N LEU A 470 13.72 -9.24 19.98
CA LEU A 470 13.66 -9.89 21.30
C LEU A 470 12.42 -10.79 21.43
N LEU A 471 11.26 -10.36 20.92
CA LEU A 471 10.05 -11.19 20.90
C LEU A 471 10.23 -12.43 20.01
N VAL A 472 10.82 -12.30 18.83
CA VAL A 472 11.11 -13.45 17.95
C VAL A 472 12.12 -14.41 18.61
N LEU A 473 13.19 -13.88 19.23
CA LEU A 473 14.19 -14.69 19.95
C LEU A 473 13.66 -15.32 21.24
N SER A 474 12.57 -14.78 21.80
CA SER A 474 11.89 -15.35 22.97
C SER A 474 11.15 -16.66 22.65
N ILE A 475 10.75 -16.86 21.39
CA ILE A 475 9.99 -18.02 20.90
C ILE A 475 10.66 -19.37 21.25
N PRO A 476 11.95 -19.60 20.97
CA PRO A 476 12.61 -20.87 21.33
C PRO A 476 12.78 -21.07 22.85
N VAL A 477 12.86 -19.97 23.62
CA VAL A 477 13.26 -19.97 25.04
C VAL A 477 12.07 -20.21 25.97
N PHE A 478 10.93 -19.57 25.72
CA PHE A 478 9.75 -19.66 26.58
C PHE A 478 8.77 -20.73 26.10
N ARG A 479 8.11 -21.38 27.06
CA ARG A 479 6.99 -22.28 26.78
C ARG A 479 5.85 -21.49 26.13
N GLN A 480 5.27 -22.09 25.10
CA GLN A 480 4.22 -21.48 24.28
C GLN A 480 2.87 -22.10 24.58
N ASN A 481 1.81 -21.34 24.35
CA ASN A 481 0.46 -21.84 24.50
C ASN A 481 0.24 -23.01 23.53
N PRO A 482 -0.09 -24.22 24.00
CA PRO A 482 -0.26 -25.40 23.15
C PRO A 482 -1.40 -25.26 22.13
N ARG A 483 -2.39 -24.38 22.38
CA ARG A 483 -3.48 -24.10 21.42
C ARG A 483 -3.04 -23.23 20.23
N LYS A 484 -1.92 -22.50 20.35
CA LYS A 484 -1.41 -21.58 19.31
C LYS A 484 0.12 -21.59 19.27
N PRO A 485 0.74 -22.70 18.85
CA PRO A 485 2.19 -22.78 18.73
C PRO A 485 2.71 -21.79 17.69
N ARG A 486 3.86 -21.20 17.97
CA ARG A 486 4.52 -20.19 17.14
C ARG A 486 5.88 -20.72 16.71
N PHE A 487 6.09 -20.78 15.40
CA PHE A 487 7.34 -21.23 14.82
C PHE A 487 8.14 -20.05 14.27
N MET A 488 9.41 -19.96 14.67
CA MET A 488 10.31 -18.87 14.31
C MET A 488 10.54 -18.84 12.80
N VAL A 489 10.81 -19.99 12.18
CA VAL A 489 11.05 -20.11 10.73
C VAL A 489 9.85 -19.64 9.92
N ILE A 490 8.63 -19.94 10.36
CA ILE A 490 7.41 -19.59 9.62
C ILE A 490 7.12 -18.09 9.75
N ILE A 491 7.34 -17.50 10.92
CA ILE A 491 7.27 -16.05 11.11
C ILE A 491 8.33 -15.37 10.22
N LEU A 492 9.57 -15.86 10.25
CA LEU A 492 10.67 -15.33 9.45
C LEU A 492 10.38 -15.42 7.95
N LYS A 493 9.83 -16.54 7.46
CA LYS A 493 9.40 -16.72 6.07
C LYS A 493 8.43 -15.62 5.66
N ARG A 494 7.41 -15.37 6.48
CA ARG A 494 6.38 -14.37 6.17
C ARG A 494 6.96 -12.95 6.16
N VAL A 495 7.76 -12.60 7.16
CA VAL A 495 8.40 -11.28 7.27
C VAL A 495 9.40 -11.06 6.13
N LEU A 496 10.29 -12.01 5.85
CA LEU A 496 11.26 -11.89 4.78
C LEU A 496 10.62 -11.82 3.40
N LEU A 497 9.56 -12.58 3.15
CA LEU A 497 8.80 -12.50 1.90
C LEU A 497 8.15 -11.10 1.74
N HIS A 498 7.51 -10.62 2.81
CA HIS A 498 6.88 -9.30 2.84
C HIS A 498 7.90 -8.19 2.55
N LEU A 499 9.03 -8.20 3.27
CA LEU A 499 10.13 -7.25 3.09
C LEU A 499 10.70 -7.34 1.66
N SER A 500 10.90 -8.55 1.13
CA SER A 500 11.48 -8.71 -0.21
C SER A 500 10.58 -8.13 -1.30
N ILE A 501 9.26 -8.30 -1.18
CA ILE A 501 8.30 -7.69 -2.13
C ILE A 501 8.30 -6.16 -1.98
N ALA A 502 8.23 -5.64 -0.75
CA ALA A 502 8.25 -4.19 -0.50
C ALA A 502 9.54 -3.53 -1.02
N LEU A 503 10.69 -4.15 -0.76
CA LEU A 503 11.99 -3.69 -1.23
C LEU A 503 12.13 -3.83 -2.76
N SER A 504 11.49 -4.82 -3.39
CA SER A 504 11.44 -4.93 -4.85
C SER A 504 10.75 -3.73 -5.47
N PHE A 505 9.58 -3.32 -4.94
CA PHE A 505 8.89 -2.13 -5.42
C PHE A 505 9.73 -0.87 -5.23
N ARG A 506 10.38 -0.73 -4.08
CA ARG A 506 11.32 0.35 -3.79
C ARG A 506 12.47 0.43 -4.79
N ILE A 507 13.16 -0.69 -5.06
CA ILE A 507 14.27 -0.75 -6.03
C ILE A 507 13.81 -0.27 -7.40
N ILE A 508 12.70 -0.81 -7.90
CA ILE A 508 12.22 -0.44 -9.22
C ILE A 508 11.84 1.04 -9.25
N SER A 509 11.19 1.57 -8.20
CA SER A 509 10.81 2.98 -8.14
C SER A 509 11.99 3.94 -8.29
N PHE A 510 13.06 3.79 -7.49
CA PHE A 510 14.21 4.71 -7.56
C PHE A 510 15.14 4.46 -8.76
N MET A 511 15.03 3.29 -9.41
CA MET A 511 15.79 2.98 -10.64
C MET A 511 15.10 3.53 -11.89
N VAL A 512 13.77 3.62 -11.86
CA VAL A 512 12.97 4.13 -12.99
C VAL A 512 12.96 5.66 -13.01
N THR A 513 12.86 6.31 -11.86
CA THR A 513 12.94 7.78 -11.74
C THR A 513 13.79 8.12 -10.54
N ALA A 514 14.85 8.91 -10.75
CA ALA A 514 15.77 9.30 -9.68
C ALA A 514 15.36 10.66 -9.11
N LEU A 515 15.00 10.67 -7.83
CA LEU A 515 14.73 11.88 -7.07
C LEU A 515 16.03 12.36 -6.37
N PRO A 516 16.22 13.68 -6.19
CA PRO A 516 17.38 14.24 -5.48
C PRO A 516 17.33 13.94 -3.98
N GLY A 517 18.47 13.60 -3.37
CA GLY A 517 18.53 13.29 -1.94
C GLY A 517 18.39 14.54 -1.06
N PRO A 518 17.47 14.58 -0.07
CA PRO A 518 17.27 15.76 0.78
C PRO A 518 18.36 15.91 1.87
N ALA A 519 19.11 14.84 2.13
CA ALA A 519 20.08 14.80 3.21
C ALA A 519 21.28 15.75 2.97
N ARG A 520 21.88 16.23 4.06
CA ARG A 520 22.98 17.23 4.02
C ARG A 520 24.19 16.78 3.20
N HIS A 521 24.53 15.50 3.28
CA HIS A 521 25.65 14.93 2.54
C HIS A 521 25.34 14.70 1.05
N CYS A 522 24.07 14.74 0.65
CA CYS A 522 23.63 14.54 -0.74
C CYS A 522 23.37 15.84 -1.49
N ARG A 523 22.86 16.86 -0.79
CA ARG A 523 22.47 18.14 -1.39
C ARG A 523 23.67 18.99 -1.81
N PRO A 524 23.55 19.80 -2.88
CA PRO A 524 24.55 20.80 -3.22
C PRO A 524 24.76 21.81 -2.07
N MET A 525 26.00 22.27 -1.90
CA MET A 525 26.33 23.38 -1.00
C MET A 525 26.45 24.68 -1.80
N PHE A 526 26.14 25.81 -1.18
CA PHE A 526 26.18 27.13 -1.83
C PHE A 526 27.12 28.06 -1.07
N ASP A 527 27.88 28.87 -1.81
CA ASP A 527 28.58 30.02 -1.24
C ASP A 527 27.59 31.17 -1.00
N GLU A 528 27.36 31.52 0.26
CA GLU A 528 26.44 32.57 0.68
C GLU A 528 26.79 33.94 0.05
N LYS A 529 28.09 34.22 -0.15
CA LYS A 529 28.53 35.49 -0.76
C LYS A 529 28.15 35.57 -2.23
N CYS A 530 28.45 34.52 -2.98
CA CYS A 530 28.04 34.42 -4.39
C CYS A 530 26.52 34.49 -4.56
N LEU A 531 25.78 33.84 -3.66
CA LEU A 531 24.31 33.82 -3.71
C LEU A 531 23.71 35.20 -3.44
N ALA A 532 24.32 35.99 -2.55
CA ALA A 532 23.93 37.37 -2.32
C ALA A 532 24.17 38.26 -3.54
N ASP A 533 25.28 38.03 -4.26
CA ASP A 533 25.63 38.76 -5.48
C ASP A 533 24.80 38.33 -6.71
N ASN A 534 24.29 37.09 -6.73
CA ASN A 534 23.56 36.50 -7.86
C ASN A 534 22.22 35.87 -7.43
N PRO A 535 21.25 36.65 -6.90
CA PRO A 535 20.00 36.11 -6.36
C PRO A 535 19.10 35.45 -7.42
N GLY A 536 19.33 35.73 -8.70
CA GLY A 536 18.55 35.20 -9.82
C GLY A 536 19.04 33.87 -10.40
N ASN A 537 20.24 33.39 -10.03
CA ASN A 537 20.76 32.12 -10.52
C ASN A 537 21.67 31.41 -9.48
N PRO A 538 21.11 30.54 -8.62
CA PRO A 538 21.85 29.87 -7.56
C PRO A 538 22.80 28.78 -8.08
N THR A 539 22.65 28.32 -9.33
CA THR A 539 23.48 27.23 -9.87
C THR A 539 24.96 27.61 -10.01
N LEU A 540 25.26 28.89 -10.25
CA LEU A 540 26.62 29.43 -10.36
C LEU A 540 27.38 29.39 -9.04
N CYS A 541 26.65 29.40 -7.92
CA CYS A 541 27.21 29.51 -6.57
C CYS A 541 27.38 28.14 -5.89
N VAL A 542 27.21 27.04 -6.64
CA VAL A 542 27.34 25.68 -6.12
C VAL A 542 28.81 25.35 -5.86
N VAL A 543 29.10 24.94 -4.62
CA VAL A 543 30.43 24.51 -4.17
C VAL A 543 30.42 22.98 -4.01
N PRO A 544 31.53 22.29 -4.33
CA PRO A 544 31.65 20.86 -4.09
C PRO A 544 31.39 20.49 -2.61
N ASN A 545 30.46 19.57 -2.38
CA ASN A 545 30.14 19.08 -1.04
C ASN A 545 31.17 17.98 -0.65
N PRO A 546 32.00 18.18 0.40
CA PRO A 546 33.05 17.22 0.78
C PRO A 546 32.51 15.89 1.33
N TYR A 547 31.25 15.87 1.77
CA TYR A 547 30.57 14.67 2.28
C TYR A 547 29.91 13.84 1.17
N PHE A 548 29.79 14.41 -0.03
CA PHE A 548 29.22 13.72 -1.19
C PHE A 548 30.29 12.84 -1.86
N LYS A 549 30.27 11.55 -1.55
CA LYS A 549 31.23 10.55 -2.01
C LYS A 549 30.50 9.38 -2.68
N PRO A 550 30.08 9.54 -3.95
CA PRO A 550 29.40 8.46 -4.66
C PRO A 550 30.35 7.26 -4.82
N PRO A 551 29.84 6.02 -4.69
CA PRO A 551 30.66 4.82 -4.78
C PRO A 551 31.20 4.63 -6.20
N THR A 552 32.41 4.09 -6.32
CA THR A 552 32.98 3.67 -7.60
C THR A 552 32.35 2.35 -8.07
N LYS A 553 32.37 2.03 -9.37
CA LYS A 553 31.75 0.82 -9.94
C LYS A 553 32.15 -0.50 -9.23
N SER A 554 33.38 -0.60 -8.73
CA SER A 554 33.86 -1.77 -7.96
C SER A 554 33.31 -1.81 -6.52
N GLU A 555 32.99 -0.66 -5.95
CA GLU A 555 32.52 -0.51 -4.57
C GLU A 555 31.03 -0.81 -4.40
N PHE A 556 30.30 -0.97 -5.51
CA PHE A 556 28.87 -1.28 -5.50
C PHE A 556 28.55 -2.55 -4.72
N PHE A 557 29.42 -3.55 -4.81
CA PHE A 557 29.23 -4.86 -4.18
C PHE A 557 29.88 -4.96 -2.78
N THR A 558 30.80 -4.06 -2.43
CA THR A 558 31.61 -4.21 -1.20
C THR A 558 31.26 -3.19 -0.12
N ASN A 559 30.88 -1.97 -0.48
CA ASN A 559 30.60 -0.89 0.47
C ASN A 559 29.11 -0.77 0.74
N MET A 560 28.57 -1.56 1.67
CA MET A 560 27.18 -1.43 2.11
C MET A 560 27.07 -0.40 3.23
N ASP A 561 26.89 0.86 2.85
CA ASP A 561 26.56 1.92 3.81
C ASP A 561 25.03 2.09 3.89
N ALA A 562 24.46 1.63 5.01
CA ALA A 562 23.03 1.76 5.28
C ALA A 562 22.62 3.15 5.77
N LEU A 563 23.58 4.01 6.16
CA LEU A 563 23.32 5.27 6.84
C LEU A 563 23.65 6.50 5.97
N ASN A 564 24.70 6.44 5.15
CA ASN A 564 25.17 7.60 4.36
C ASN A 564 24.99 7.45 2.85
N GLY A 565 24.16 6.53 2.38
CA GLY A 565 23.85 6.51 0.95
C GLY A 565 23.05 7.75 0.52
N CYS A 566 23.20 8.10 -0.74
CA CYS A 566 22.39 9.11 -1.43
C CYS A 566 21.57 8.44 -2.52
N GLY A 567 20.50 9.08 -2.92
CA GLY A 567 19.38 8.45 -3.60
C GLY A 567 18.15 8.82 -2.83
N ASP A 568 17.22 9.52 -3.45
CA ASP A 568 15.89 9.56 -2.86
C ASP A 568 15.14 8.31 -3.30
N LEU A 569 14.54 7.68 -2.30
CA LEU A 569 14.16 6.30 -2.33
C LEU A 569 12.68 6.31 -1.98
N MET A 570 11.85 6.34 -3.01
CA MET A 570 10.41 6.17 -2.79
C MET A 570 10.18 4.93 -1.93
N PHE A 571 9.42 5.11 -0.85
CA PHE A 571 9.20 4.16 0.27
C PHE A 571 10.29 4.06 1.32
N SER A 572 10.46 5.08 2.19
CA SER A 572 11.41 5.06 3.32
C SER A 572 11.65 3.65 3.89
N SER A 573 12.87 3.12 3.75
CA SER A 573 13.23 1.77 4.20
C SER A 573 13.02 1.63 5.70
N HIS A 574 13.33 2.68 6.47
CA HIS A 574 13.02 2.76 7.90
C HIS A 574 11.54 2.42 8.14
N THR A 575 10.63 3.11 7.45
CA THR A 575 9.18 2.92 7.59
C THR A 575 8.73 1.54 7.09
N ILE A 576 9.33 1.01 6.00
CA ILE A 576 9.05 -0.35 5.53
C ILE A 576 9.35 -1.36 6.64
N TYR A 577 10.56 -1.33 7.20
CA TYR A 577 10.96 -2.30 8.20
C TYR A 577 10.16 -2.14 9.49
N THR A 578 10.04 -0.91 10.02
CA THR A 578 9.36 -0.67 11.29
C THR A 578 7.89 -1.05 11.23
N LEU A 579 7.16 -0.69 10.16
CA LEU A 579 5.77 -1.14 10.00
C LEU A 579 5.65 -2.65 9.80
N SER A 580 6.56 -3.27 9.03
CA SER A 580 6.57 -4.73 8.86
C SER A 580 6.70 -5.43 10.21
N PHE A 581 7.58 -4.94 11.08
CA PHE A 581 7.74 -5.46 12.44
C PHE A 581 6.53 -5.18 13.32
N ILE A 582 5.94 -3.98 13.27
CA ILE A 582 4.72 -3.65 14.02
C ILE A 582 3.56 -4.58 13.63
N LEU A 583 3.34 -4.80 12.33
CA LEU A 583 2.30 -5.70 11.83
C LEU A 583 2.57 -7.15 12.23
N THR A 584 3.84 -7.56 12.21
CA THR A 584 4.27 -8.88 12.70
C THR A 584 3.97 -9.03 14.19
N VAL A 585 4.35 -8.05 15.01
CA VAL A 585 4.07 -8.06 16.46
C VAL A 585 2.56 -8.06 16.69
N SER A 586 1.80 -7.23 15.99
CA SER A 586 0.35 -7.20 16.08
C SER A 586 -0.31 -8.53 15.74
N LYS A 587 0.24 -9.29 14.78
CA LYS A 587 -0.29 -10.59 14.38
C LYS A 587 0.05 -11.70 15.39
N TYR A 588 1.32 -11.79 15.79
CA TYR A 588 1.81 -12.94 16.57
C TYR A 588 1.81 -12.69 18.09
N TRP A 589 1.86 -11.45 18.55
CA TRP A 589 1.79 -11.03 19.95
C TRP A 589 0.75 -9.90 20.12
N PRO A 590 -0.56 -10.21 20.09
CA PRO A 590 -1.63 -9.21 20.07
C PRO A 590 -1.85 -8.49 21.43
N HIS A 591 -0.79 -7.97 22.04
CA HIS A 591 -0.84 -7.18 23.25
C HIS A 591 -1.10 -5.70 22.93
N LYS A 592 -2.31 -5.22 23.23
CA LYS A 592 -2.81 -3.89 22.83
C LYS A 592 -1.85 -2.74 23.20
N TRP A 593 -1.31 -2.75 24.41
CA TRP A 593 -0.38 -1.71 24.86
C TRP A 593 0.96 -1.74 24.14
N LEU A 594 1.48 -2.95 23.86
CA LEU A 594 2.77 -3.09 23.19
C LEU A 594 2.66 -2.57 21.76
N VAL A 595 1.63 -3.01 21.03
CA VAL A 595 1.35 -2.54 19.68
C VAL A 595 1.08 -1.04 19.68
N GLY A 596 0.29 -0.53 20.63
CA GLY A 596 0.03 0.90 20.80
C GLY A 596 1.31 1.72 21.00
N ILE A 597 2.23 1.28 21.86
CA ILE A 597 3.53 1.92 22.06
C ILE A 597 4.35 1.90 20.77
N MET A 598 4.45 0.76 20.08
CA MET A 598 5.23 0.68 18.84
C MET A 598 4.64 1.56 17.73
N VAL A 599 3.31 1.70 17.66
CA VAL A 599 2.63 2.63 16.74
C VAL A 599 2.92 4.09 17.12
N CYS A 600 2.89 4.46 18.39
CA CYS A 600 3.28 5.80 18.83
C CYS A 600 4.74 6.10 18.49
N VAL A 601 5.65 5.14 18.69
CA VAL A 601 7.05 5.24 18.29
C VAL A 601 7.17 5.40 16.77
N GLN A 602 6.40 4.66 15.98
CA GLN A 602 6.37 4.82 14.51
C GLN A 602 5.96 6.22 14.07
N ILE A 603 4.97 6.82 14.74
CA ILE A 603 4.53 8.19 14.46
C ILE A 603 5.68 9.17 14.77
N ALA A 604 6.36 9.00 15.91
CA ALA A 604 7.53 9.81 16.25
C ALA A 604 8.68 9.65 15.23
N ILE A 605 8.98 8.41 14.81
CA ILE A 605 9.98 8.11 13.78
C ILE A 605 9.64 8.83 12.47
N ALA A 606 8.38 8.81 12.04
CA ALA A 606 7.93 9.48 10.82
C ALA A 606 8.26 10.97 10.83
N PHE A 607 7.96 11.68 11.93
CA PHE A 607 8.29 13.10 12.07
C PHE A 607 9.81 13.35 12.14
N LEU A 608 10.55 12.55 12.92
CA LEU A 608 11.99 12.73 13.09
C LEU A 608 12.78 12.50 11.80
N ILE A 609 12.40 11.51 10.99
CA ILE A 609 13.06 11.24 9.70
C ILE A 609 12.91 12.43 8.74
N VAL A 610 11.72 13.03 8.69
CA VAL A 610 11.45 14.21 7.84
C VAL A 610 12.16 15.46 8.40
N ALA A 611 12.17 15.65 9.72
CA ALA A 611 12.88 16.74 10.38
C ALA A 611 14.41 16.62 10.22
N ALA A 612 14.95 15.39 10.18
CA ALA A 612 16.34 15.10 9.89
C ALA A 612 16.71 15.23 8.39
N ARG A 613 15.74 15.51 7.51
CA ARG A 613 15.90 15.62 6.05
C ARG A 613 16.48 14.35 5.43
N LYS A 614 16.18 13.18 5.99
CA LYS A 614 16.66 11.89 5.45
C LYS A 614 15.79 11.39 4.31
N HIS A 615 14.48 11.60 4.43
CA HIS A 615 13.50 11.26 3.42
C HIS A 615 12.53 12.43 3.24
N TYR A 616 11.92 12.50 2.06
CA TYR A 616 10.77 13.37 1.87
C TYR A 616 9.59 12.85 2.67
N SER A 617 8.70 13.77 3.02
CA SER A 617 7.46 13.41 3.68
C SER A 617 6.65 12.44 2.83
N LEU A 618 6.72 12.59 1.49
CA LEU A 618 6.11 11.69 0.52
C LEU A 618 6.56 10.25 0.71
N ASP A 619 7.85 9.98 0.86
CA ASP A 619 8.36 8.60 1.00
C ASP A 619 7.81 7.92 2.26
N VAL A 620 7.70 8.70 3.34
CA VAL A 620 7.19 8.23 4.63
C VAL A 620 5.70 7.93 4.51
N PHE A 621 4.89 8.85 4.00
CA PHE A 621 3.46 8.61 3.78
C PHE A 621 3.20 7.45 2.82
N SER A 622 3.99 7.33 1.76
CA SER A 622 3.92 6.24 0.79
C SER A 622 4.17 4.89 1.43
N ALA A 623 5.20 4.78 2.28
CA ALA A 623 5.48 3.56 3.01
C ALA A 623 4.39 3.25 4.05
N LEU A 624 3.87 4.27 4.77
CA LEU A 624 2.77 4.10 5.71
C LEU A 624 1.50 3.53 5.05
N TYR A 625 1.33 3.78 3.76
CA TYR A 625 0.18 3.31 3.00
C TYR A 625 0.39 1.92 2.35
N ILE A 626 1.49 1.74 1.62
CA ILE A 626 1.70 0.53 0.81
C ILE A 626 2.06 -0.69 1.67
N VAL A 627 2.82 -0.50 2.74
CA VAL A 627 3.31 -1.61 3.57
C VAL A 627 2.14 -2.37 4.22
N PRO A 628 1.17 -1.72 4.89
CA PRO A 628 -0.01 -2.43 5.39
C PRO A 628 -0.85 -3.05 4.26
N LEU A 629 -1.00 -2.36 3.13
CA LEU A 629 -1.77 -2.87 2.00
C LEU A 629 -1.18 -4.18 1.45
N LEU A 630 0.14 -4.22 1.30
CA LEU A 630 0.88 -5.40 0.89
C LEU A 630 0.74 -6.52 1.93
N TRP A 631 0.81 -6.21 3.22
CA TRP A 631 0.66 -7.18 4.31
C TRP A 631 -0.72 -7.84 4.29
N PHE A 632 -1.79 -7.05 4.18
CA PHE A 632 -3.17 -7.56 4.14
C PHE A 632 -3.46 -8.31 2.84
N THR A 633 -2.91 -7.87 1.70
CA THR A 633 -3.01 -8.64 0.45
C THR A 633 -2.31 -9.99 0.61
N GLN A 634 -1.10 -10.00 1.16
CA GLN A 634 -0.36 -11.23 1.41
C GLN A 634 -1.14 -12.14 2.37
N GLU A 635 -1.75 -11.61 3.43
CA GLU A 635 -2.59 -12.38 4.35
C GLU A 635 -3.83 -12.98 3.67
N ALA A 636 -4.46 -12.26 2.75
CA ALA A 636 -5.64 -12.73 2.05
C ALA A 636 -5.37 -13.85 1.02
N TYR A 637 -4.22 -13.82 0.35
CA TYR A 637 -3.95 -14.71 -0.78
C TYR A 637 -2.85 -15.75 -0.54
N LEU A 638 -1.94 -15.51 0.42
CA LEU A 638 -0.91 -16.49 0.79
C LEU A 638 -1.49 -17.49 1.79
N LYS A 639 -1.91 -18.64 1.27
CA LYS A 639 -2.35 -19.80 2.07
C LYS A 639 -1.13 -20.51 2.66
N ASP A 640 -0.60 -19.96 3.74
CA ASP A 640 0.36 -20.65 4.62
C ASP A 640 -0.35 -21.15 5.89
N ILE A 641 0.36 -21.88 6.74
CA ILE A 641 -0.18 -22.36 8.02
C ILE A 641 -0.56 -21.23 8.99
N ASN A 642 -0.09 -20.00 8.75
CA ASN A 642 -0.44 -18.81 9.51
C ASN A 642 -1.55 -17.99 8.82
N ASN A 643 -2.28 -18.59 7.87
CA ASN A 643 -3.47 -17.98 7.31
C ASN A 643 -4.54 -17.87 8.40
N LYS A 644 -5.33 -16.80 8.36
CA LYS A 644 -6.42 -16.54 9.32
C LYS A 644 -7.47 -17.65 9.35
N ASP A 645 -7.59 -18.41 8.26
CA ASP A 645 -8.57 -19.48 8.08
C ASP A 645 -8.05 -20.86 8.52
N VAL A 646 -6.79 -20.96 8.96
CA VAL A 646 -6.15 -22.22 9.38
C VAL A 646 -5.75 -22.11 10.84
N GLU A 647 -6.28 -23.01 11.67
CA GLU A 647 -5.76 -23.16 13.03
C GLU A 647 -4.41 -23.88 12.98
N ILE A 648 -3.42 -23.37 13.70
CA ILE A 648 -2.08 -23.97 13.77
C ILE A 648 -2.16 -25.19 14.70
N THR A 649 -2.68 -26.30 14.17
CA THR A 649 -2.74 -27.59 14.86
C THR A 649 -1.58 -28.49 14.42
N PRO A 650 -1.16 -29.47 15.25
CA PRO A 650 -0.15 -30.45 14.86
C PRO A 650 -0.53 -31.20 13.58
N GLU A 651 -1.82 -31.45 13.41
CA GLU A 651 -2.43 -32.08 12.25
C GLU A 651 -2.25 -31.22 10.99
N ALA A 652 -2.50 -29.91 11.09
CA ALA A 652 -2.27 -28.98 9.98
C ALA A 652 -0.79 -28.93 9.58
N ILE A 653 0.15 -29.02 10.53
CA ILE A 653 1.59 -29.09 10.21
C ILE A 653 1.92 -30.39 9.48
N ARG A 654 1.38 -31.52 9.96
CA ARG A 654 1.57 -32.82 9.31
C ARG A 654 1.01 -32.83 7.89
N GLU A 655 -0.17 -32.24 7.68
CA GLU A 655 -0.79 -32.12 6.36
C GLU A 655 0.03 -31.23 5.41
N TYR A 656 0.51 -30.06 5.89
CA TYR A 656 1.23 -29.11 5.04
C TYR A 656 2.69 -29.51 4.76
N TYR A 657 3.40 -30.01 5.76
CA TYR A 657 4.84 -30.23 5.69
C TYR A 657 5.24 -31.72 5.68
N GLY A 658 4.30 -32.64 5.93
CA GLY A 658 4.61 -34.07 6.11
C GLY A 658 5.47 -34.34 7.35
N ILE A 659 5.54 -33.40 8.29
CA ILE A 659 6.31 -33.52 9.53
C ILE A 659 5.35 -33.94 10.62
N ASP A 660 5.66 -35.06 11.27
CA ASP A 660 4.87 -35.52 12.40
C ASP A 660 5.22 -34.75 13.66
N VAL A 661 4.31 -33.87 14.12
CA VAL A 661 4.45 -33.07 15.34
C VAL A 661 3.47 -33.53 16.43
N ALA A 662 2.62 -34.53 16.15
CA ALA A 662 1.50 -34.92 17.01
C ALA A 662 1.97 -35.64 18.28
N GLU A 663 2.87 -36.62 18.14
CA GLU A 663 3.45 -37.37 19.27
C GLU A 663 4.17 -36.45 20.29
N GLU A 664 4.71 -35.32 19.81
CA GLU A 664 5.53 -34.42 20.62
C GLU A 664 4.71 -33.30 21.32
N ILE A 665 3.52 -32.94 20.79
CA ILE A 665 2.59 -31.99 21.40
C ILE A 665 1.60 -32.70 22.35
N GLU A 666 1.20 -33.93 22.04
CA GLU A 666 0.46 -34.81 22.96
C GLU A 666 1.27 -35.14 24.22
N LEU A 667 2.60 -35.32 24.11
CA LEU A 667 3.44 -35.50 25.30
C LEU A 667 3.50 -34.24 26.18
N GLN A 668 3.43 -33.06 25.55
CA GLN A 668 3.47 -31.78 26.26
C GLN A 668 2.15 -31.49 26.99
N SER A 669 1.03 -32.00 26.46
CA SER A 669 -0.29 -31.91 27.09
C SER A 669 -0.53 -33.00 28.13
N THR A 670 -0.01 -34.22 27.94
CA THR A 670 -0.02 -35.29 28.97
C THR A 670 0.88 -34.95 30.16
N MET A 671 2.06 -34.35 29.96
CA MET A 671 2.86 -33.80 31.08
C MET A 671 2.14 -32.69 31.85
N TYR A 672 1.31 -31.89 31.17
CA TYR A 672 0.48 -30.87 31.83
C TYR A 672 -0.65 -31.51 32.65
N ALA A 673 -1.28 -32.57 32.13
CA ALA A 673 -2.26 -33.36 32.87
C ALA A 673 -1.62 -34.02 34.11
N GLU A 674 -0.43 -34.60 33.97
CA GLU A 674 0.30 -35.27 35.06
C GLU A 674 0.80 -34.29 36.13
N VAL A 675 1.15 -33.05 35.77
CA VAL A 675 1.51 -31.99 36.74
C VAL A 675 0.29 -31.43 37.47
N VAL A 676 -0.88 -31.37 36.82
CA VAL A 676 -2.15 -30.98 37.45
C VAL A 676 -2.63 -32.05 38.42
N GLU A 677 -2.53 -33.32 38.04
CA GLU A 677 -2.91 -34.47 38.87
C GLU A 677 -2.01 -34.57 40.12
N ASN A 678 -0.68 -34.41 39.96
CA ASN A 678 0.25 -34.34 41.08
C ASN A 678 0.07 -33.10 41.98
N SER A 679 -0.42 -31.98 41.44
CA SER A 679 -0.70 -30.76 42.23
C SER A 679 -1.99 -30.89 43.05
N LEU A 680 -3.00 -31.61 42.55
CA LEU A 680 -4.23 -31.95 43.27
C LEU A 680 -4.00 -32.98 44.38
N GLU A 681 -3.10 -33.94 44.19
CA GLU A 681 -2.77 -34.94 45.23
C GLU A 681 -1.86 -34.36 46.34
N SER A 682 -1.09 -33.31 46.06
CA SER A 682 -0.17 -32.68 47.03
C SER A 682 -0.84 -31.69 47.99
N GLY A 683 -2.15 -31.76 48.19
CA GLY A 683 -2.92 -31.07 49.23
C GLY A 683 -2.54 -31.47 50.66
N VAL A 684 -1.25 -31.44 51.00
CA VAL A 684 -0.73 -31.62 52.35
C VAL A 684 -0.86 -30.27 53.06
N ARG A 685 -1.73 -30.25 54.06
CA ARG A 685 -1.83 -29.20 55.09
C ARG A 685 -0.46 -29.05 55.77
N VAL A 686 0.34 -28.07 55.34
CA VAL A 686 1.53 -27.66 56.08
C VAL A 686 1.11 -26.61 57.09
N GLN A 687 0.93 -27.03 58.35
CA GLN A 687 0.99 -26.11 59.49
C GLN A 687 2.41 -25.53 59.56
N THR A 688 2.53 -24.21 59.52
CA THR A 688 3.78 -23.52 59.81
C THR A 688 3.93 -23.28 61.31
N PRO A 689 5.05 -23.68 61.94
CA PRO A 689 5.57 -22.98 63.09
C PRO A 689 6.91 -22.33 62.75
N GLY A 690 6.92 -21.00 62.77
CA GLY A 690 8.11 -20.21 63.12
C GLY A 690 9.15 -19.97 62.03
N GLY A 691 9.33 -18.69 61.69
CA GLY A 691 10.67 -18.10 61.72
C GLY A 691 11.41 -17.90 60.39
N LYS A 692 11.48 -16.61 60.02
CA LYS A 692 12.54 -15.91 59.26
C LYS A 692 12.46 -15.87 57.73
N ALA A 693 12.52 -14.62 57.29
CA ALA A 693 12.51 -14.13 55.93
C ALA A 693 13.82 -14.37 55.19
N VAL A 694 13.73 -14.56 53.86
CA VAL A 694 14.76 -14.18 52.91
C VAL A 694 14.09 -13.38 51.80
N TRP A 695 14.45 -12.10 51.72
CA TRP A 695 14.09 -11.21 50.61
C TRP A 695 14.92 -11.59 49.39
N SER A 696 14.28 -11.72 48.24
CA SER A 696 14.96 -11.72 46.93
C SER A 696 14.15 -10.86 45.96
N VAL A 697 14.89 -9.93 45.38
CA VAL A 697 14.47 -8.72 44.66
C VAL A 697 13.52 -9.04 43.49
N TYR A 698 12.29 -8.54 43.57
CA TYR A 698 11.41 -8.39 42.41
C TYR A 698 11.66 -7.03 41.77
N LEU A 699 12.04 -7.02 40.49
CA LEU A 699 11.97 -5.83 39.65
C LEU A 699 10.49 -5.61 39.30
N VAL A 700 9.87 -4.66 40.00
CA VAL A 700 8.47 -4.27 39.85
C VAL A 700 8.38 -3.22 38.74
N LEU A 701 7.68 -3.53 37.65
CA LEU A 701 7.00 -2.53 36.81
C LEU A 701 5.57 -2.98 36.53
N TRP A 702 4.70 -2.50 37.42
CA TRP A 702 3.30 -2.10 37.27
C TRP A 702 2.19 -3.11 36.93
N ARG A 703 1.35 -3.30 37.97
CA ARG A 703 -0.07 -3.66 37.95
C ARG A 703 -0.80 -2.49 38.62
N THR A 704 -1.72 -1.82 37.92
CA THR A 704 -2.83 -1.07 38.54
C THR A 704 -3.99 -1.07 37.55
N ASP A 705 -4.97 -1.93 37.81
CA ASP A 705 -6.37 -1.68 37.45
C ASP A 705 -7.16 -1.82 38.76
N GLU A 706 -8.18 -0.98 38.89
CA GLU A 706 -9.26 -0.99 39.89
C GLU A 706 -8.96 -0.44 41.30
N LEU A 707 -9.15 0.89 41.40
CA LEU A 707 -9.59 1.57 42.61
C LEU A 707 -11.07 1.90 42.42
N ASP A 708 -11.95 0.98 42.86
CA ASP A 708 -13.34 1.30 43.16
C ASP A 708 -13.48 1.46 44.67
N ILE A 709 -13.98 2.63 45.06
CA ILE A 709 -14.06 3.12 46.43
C ILE A 709 -15.27 2.44 47.10
N GLY A 710 -14.99 1.54 48.04
CA GLY A 710 -15.95 1.10 49.04
C GLY A 710 -16.07 2.16 50.15
N ASN A 711 -17.26 2.75 50.28
CA ASN A 711 -17.68 3.50 51.46
C ASN A 711 -17.97 2.53 52.59
N ASP A 712 -17.51 2.85 53.80
CA ASP A 712 -17.99 2.26 55.04
C ASP A 712 -18.59 3.31 55.98
N GLU A 713 -19.73 2.91 56.54
CA GLU A 713 -20.37 3.28 57.80
C GLU A 713 -21.38 4.46 57.92
N ALA A 714 -22.54 4.02 58.44
CA ALA A 714 -23.45 4.67 59.38
C ALA A 714 -24.62 5.52 58.83
N LEU A 715 -25.82 4.92 58.78
CA LEU A 715 -26.93 5.22 59.72
C LEU A 715 -28.23 4.52 59.29
N GLY A 716 -28.76 3.69 60.20
CA GLY A 716 -30.19 3.58 60.57
C GLY A 716 -31.23 3.19 59.53
N GLY A 717 -31.94 2.08 59.79
CA GLY A 717 -33.24 1.85 59.15
C GLY A 717 -33.67 0.40 59.07
N ASP A 718 -34.15 -0.09 60.19
CA ASP A 718 -35.16 -1.12 60.44
C ASP A 718 -35.99 -1.71 59.26
N VAL A 719 -36.52 -2.90 59.54
CA VAL A 719 -37.63 -3.63 58.89
C VAL A 719 -37.29 -4.74 57.88
N GLY A 720 -37.40 -5.99 58.38
CA GLY A 720 -38.39 -6.92 57.81
C GLY A 720 -37.89 -8.15 57.06
N ASN A 721 -37.83 -9.29 57.78
CA ASN A 721 -38.42 -10.62 57.43
C ASN A 721 -38.50 -10.97 55.92
N HIS A 722 -37.97 -12.10 55.42
CA HIS A 722 -38.56 -13.44 55.60
C HIS A 722 -37.88 -14.51 54.70
N TYR A 723 -37.83 -15.74 55.24
CA TYR A 723 -37.72 -17.09 54.62
C TYR A 723 -36.42 -17.52 53.89
N ARG A 724 -35.60 -18.42 54.49
CA ARG A 724 -35.61 -19.92 54.45
C ARG A 724 -35.30 -20.49 53.05
N ARG A 725 -34.09 -21.04 52.85
CA ARG A 725 -33.69 -22.46 53.02
C ARG A 725 -34.39 -23.40 52.02
N MET A 726 -33.65 -23.93 51.06
CA MET A 726 -33.48 -25.39 50.88
C MET A 726 -32.39 -25.72 49.86
N ASP A 727 -31.65 -26.76 50.23
CA ASP A 727 -30.62 -27.47 49.48
C ASP A 727 -31.19 -28.13 48.20
N HIS A 728 -30.36 -28.22 47.15
CA HIS A 728 -29.98 -29.50 46.56
C HIS A 728 -28.71 -29.40 45.73
#